data_AF-A0A6L7JJH1-F1
#
_entry.id   AF-A0A6L7JJH1-F1
#
_cell.length_a   1.000
_cell.length_b   1.000
_cell.length_c   1.000
_cell.angle_alpha   90.00
_cell.angle_beta   90.00
_cell.angle_gamma   90.00
#
_symmetry.space_group_name_H-M   'P 1'
#
loop_
_entity.id
_entity.type
_entity.pdbx_description
1 polymer ?
#
loop_
_entity_poly.entity_id
_entity_poly.type
_entity_poly.pdbx_seq_one_letter_code
_entity_poly.pdbx_strand_id
1 'polypeptide(L)'
;MATKAKDRIAELIKLVSHHDQRYHGDDAPEIPDADYDQLKRELLRLEEAHPELVQPDSPTQTVGADPSTLFEPVEHRIPMMSLDNAFSQNELKAWAERARRRLAASGSRTHYRDEQTTGQQPLLVANEADDEIDDETSDREKGESTSVSATESEQTAAELGTLVCELKFDGLAVSLRYEDGKLTQAATRGNGRVGEDITANMLTLDSLPHRLSAGAPKILEVRGEVYMPLAAFETLNAQQEAQGKPRYANPRNTAAGSLRQKDPKITSSRCLAMWCYSVGEIQGGPKLDTHSATLEYLRHLGLPVNPETITVNSLSMAWEFIQHCQDIRHDLPYEIDGAVLKIDRLDLQQKLGTTSRSPRWAIAYKLPPEEQTTTLLDIHVSIGSKGKATPFAVLEPVFVGGSTVAMATLHNEDQVRAKDVRPGDTVVVRKAGDVIPEVLGPVLEQRPSDLSKWTFPSVCPCTHAKPLIRQDGDAAHYCCFESCPERLRGWIKHFAARNALDIEHLGEQRIRLFIKLGLIANIADIFSLNPGGFELLKELKYSTWATRLKDGTEIFLDTSLVAALSHLDTKNQHELLVSIQRLKHRPLAELLFALNIDGLGEVTAKIVAQAFPHLDEIAETSTQELLQINGVQAKMAEAIKAFFSSKENQTSLAKLRSAGVRLNNMPTSAKSENLLEHYDTPPVLPTSPSPHGRKLTSNQEQALQRVIRFIEGKGVGEQKAALLFHLGLIADFSDLFTLDVTQLDQYRELSWKTQLANGREHTLHADEIAHLASFAELSLSNLSQAIEKAKAQPLARLLVGLNIRHLGDTACEVLADAYETLDLIMKASAEELAQVEGIGPVIAASVCDFFQSQANREIIEKLRAAELSFTQHPSNNTQAEAPSETPSQTLAGTTIVFTGTLQRYDRETAAAAIKARGGKSTNSVSSKTTALVVGEKPGSSKLNQAQKLRIQILNEAEFEYLLDTGQLPPKPQQLK
;
A
#
# COMPACT_ATOMS: atom_id res chain seq x y z
N MET A 1 26.39 -26.47 -5.61
CA MET A 1 25.87 -25.53 -4.59
C MET A 1 26.08 -24.07 -4.98
N ALA A 2 27.25 -23.69 -5.54
CA ALA A 2 27.54 -22.33 -6.01
C ALA A 2 26.52 -21.74 -7.01
N THR A 3 25.99 -22.54 -7.95
CA THR A 3 24.97 -22.06 -8.92
C THR A 3 23.65 -21.65 -8.25
N LYS A 4 23.19 -22.42 -7.25
CA LYS A 4 21.97 -22.09 -6.49
C LYS A 4 22.14 -20.81 -5.65
N ALA A 5 23.34 -20.60 -5.10
CA ALA A 5 23.66 -19.37 -4.36
C ALA A 5 23.69 -18.15 -5.30
N LYS A 6 24.29 -18.28 -6.49
CA LYS A 6 24.31 -17.22 -7.50
C LYS A 6 22.91 -16.82 -7.96
N ASP A 7 22.04 -17.79 -8.24
CA ASP A 7 20.66 -17.54 -8.67
C ASP A 7 19.85 -16.87 -7.56
N ARG A 8 20.02 -17.31 -6.30
CA ARG A 8 19.35 -16.73 -5.14
C ARG A 8 19.83 -15.31 -4.84
N ILE A 9 21.14 -15.03 -4.97
CA ILE A 9 21.69 -13.67 -4.83
C ILE A 9 21.09 -12.74 -5.89
N ALA A 10 21.00 -13.17 -7.15
CA ALA A 10 20.41 -12.37 -8.22
C ALA A 10 18.90 -12.09 -8.00
N GLU A 11 18.16 -13.08 -7.51
CA GLU A 11 16.75 -12.93 -7.14
C GLU A 11 16.58 -11.93 -5.98
N LEU A 12 17.37 -12.08 -4.91
CA LEU A 12 17.32 -11.22 -3.74
C LEU A 12 17.74 -9.78 -4.06
N ILE A 13 18.73 -9.57 -4.94
CA ILE A 13 19.10 -8.23 -5.43
C ILE A 13 17.88 -7.54 -6.06
N LYS A 14 17.17 -8.23 -6.98
CA LYS A 14 15.97 -7.67 -7.62
C LYS A 14 14.85 -7.36 -6.63
N LEU A 15 14.55 -8.30 -5.72
CA LEU A 15 13.52 -8.14 -4.69
C LEU A 15 13.82 -6.96 -3.76
N VAL A 16 15.03 -6.89 -3.21
CA VAL A 16 15.42 -5.83 -2.28
C VAL A 16 15.47 -4.48 -3.00
N SER A 17 15.98 -4.40 -4.24
CA SER A 17 15.95 -3.17 -5.04
C SER A 17 14.54 -2.66 -5.33
N HIS A 18 13.61 -3.56 -5.70
CA HIS A 18 12.20 -3.21 -5.93
C HIS A 18 11.58 -2.62 -4.67
N HIS A 19 11.78 -3.29 -3.52
CA HIS A 19 11.25 -2.80 -2.26
C HIS A 19 11.94 -1.51 -1.78
N ASP A 20 13.23 -1.32 -2.05
CA ASP A 20 13.93 -0.04 -1.81
C ASP A 20 13.28 1.11 -2.59
N GLN A 21 12.93 0.89 -3.87
CA GLN A 21 12.24 1.90 -4.67
C GLN A 21 10.84 2.21 -4.13
N ARG A 22 10.05 1.19 -3.82
CA ARG A 22 8.69 1.36 -3.28
C ARG A 22 8.70 2.04 -1.91
N TYR A 23 9.71 1.76 -1.10
CA TYR A 23 9.87 2.26 0.25
C TYR A 23 10.47 3.68 0.30
N HIS A 24 11.56 3.94 -0.40
CA HIS A 24 12.30 5.22 -0.35
C HIS A 24 11.94 6.20 -1.47
N GLY A 25 11.52 5.70 -2.63
CA GLY A 25 11.16 6.51 -3.80
C GLY A 25 9.66 6.84 -3.87
N ASP A 26 8.80 5.83 -3.73
CA ASP A 26 7.36 5.98 -3.97
C ASP A 26 6.53 6.24 -2.70
N ASP A 27 7.14 6.16 -1.51
CA ASP A 27 6.47 6.24 -0.20
C ASP A 27 5.26 5.28 -0.07
N ALA A 28 5.33 4.13 -0.75
CA ALA A 28 4.24 3.17 -0.87
C ALA A 28 4.78 1.72 -0.76
N PRO A 29 5.33 1.35 0.42
CA PRO A 29 5.93 0.04 0.62
C PRO A 29 4.91 -1.10 0.44
N GLU A 30 5.33 -2.15 -0.25
CA GLU A 30 4.50 -3.34 -0.53
C GLU A 30 4.73 -4.47 0.48
N ILE A 31 5.95 -4.53 0.99
CA ILE A 31 6.33 -5.37 2.10
C ILE A 31 6.79 -4.48 3.25
N PRO A 32 6.68 -4.96 4.47
CA PRO A 32 7.00 -4.17 5.64
C PRO A 32 8.48 -4.32 6.08
N ASP A 33 8.95 -3.44 6.96
CA ASP A 33 10.37 -3.26 7.31
C ASP A 33 11.07 -4.56 7.70
N ALA A 34 10.43 -5.40 8.51
CA ALA A 34 11.08 -6.61 9.01
C ALA A 34 11.21 -7.72 7.94
N ASP A 35 10.28 -7.78 6.98
CA ASP A 35 10.39 -8.70 5.83
C ASP A 35 11.46 -8.22 4.85
N TYR A 36 11.50 -6.91 4.60
CA TYR A 36 12.59 -6.27 3.86
C TYR A 36 13.94 -6.57 4.53
N ASP A 37 14.04 -6.41 5.86
CA ASP A 37 15.24 -6.71 6.64
C ASP A 37 15.59 -8.20 6.60
N GLN A 38 14.61 -9.11 6.50
CA GLN A 38 14.87 -10.54 6.34
C GLN A 38 15.45 -10.87 4.97
N LEU A 39 14.86 -10.33 3.90
CA LEU A 39 15.38 -10.47 2.53
C LEU A 39 16.81 -9.90 2.45
N LYS A 40 17.02 -8.73 3.07
CA LYS A 40 18.33 -8.08 3.11
C LYS A 40 19.35 -8.86 3.93
N ARG A 41 18.95 -9.47 5.05
CA ARG A 41 19.80 -10.36 5.86
C ARG A 41 20.16 -11.63 5.11
N GLU A 42 19.22 -12.22 4.38
CA GLU A 42 19.48 -13.38 3.54
C GLU A 42 20.50 -13.03 2.46
N LEU A 43 20.32 -11.89 1.78
CA LEU A 43 21.26 -11.40 0.78
C LEU A 43 22.64 -11.16 1.37
N LEU A 44 22.72 -10.47 2.51
CA LEU A 44 23.99 -10.20 3.21
C LEU A 44 24.70 -11.50 3.60
N ARG A 45 23.98 -12.48 4.17
CA ARG A 45 24.55 -13.78 4.56
C ARG A 45 25.10 -14.54 3.36
N LEU A 46 24.39 -14.50 2.23
CA LEU A 46 24.83 -15.17 1.00
C LEU A 46 26.05 -14.47 0.39
N GLU A 47 26.08 -13.14 0.40
CA GLU A 47 27.22 -12.35 -0.06
C GLU A 47 28.45 -12.49 0.85
N GLU A 48 28.27 -12.62 2.17
CA GLU A 48 29.36 -12.91 3.10
C GLU A 48 29.92 -14.32 2.93
N ALA A 49 29.05 -15.31 2.67
CA ALA A 49 29.44 -16.69 2.40
C ALA A 49 30.09 -16.87 1.01
N HIS A 50 29.78 -15.97 0.06
CA HIS A 50 30.30 -15.99 -1.31
C HIS A 50 30.80 -14.61 -1.75
N PRO A 51 31.94 -14.12 -1.20
CA PRO A 51 32.47 -12.78 -1.51
C PRO A 51 32.77 -12.55 -3.00
N GLU A 52 33.04 -13.60 -3.76
CA GLU A 52 33.28 -13.58 -5.20
C GLU A 52 32.03 -13.26 -6.04
N LEU A 53 30.83 -13.37 -5.46
CA LEU A 53 29.54 -13.13 -6.13
C LEU A 53 28.94 -11.75 -5.82
N VAL A 54 29.61 -10.92 -5.02
CA VAL A 54 29.15 -9.58 -4.63
C VAL A 54 29.19 -8.63 -5.84
N GLN A 55 28.04 -8.05 -6.18
CA GLN A 55 27.92 -7.10 -7.30
C GLN A 55 28.00 -5.65 -6.80
N PRO A 56 28.66 -4.73 -7.53
CA PRO A 56 28.82 -3.32 -7.11
C PRO A 56 27.51 -2.53 -6.96
N ASP A 57 26.46 -2.95 -7.67
CA ASP A 57 25.11 -2.37 -7.67
C ASP A 57 24.13 -3.10 -6.74
N SER A 58 24.60 -4.10 -5.98
CA SER A 58 23.79 -4.81 -5.00
C SER A 58 23.21 -3.86 -3.93
N PRO A 59 21.95 -4.03 -3.49
CA PRO A 59 21.33 -3.27 -2.39
C PRO A 59 22.05 -3.33 -1.05
N THR A 60 22.99 -4.25 -0.87
CA THR A 60 23.90 -4.30 0.28
C THR A 60 25.03 -3.26 0.18
N GLN A 61 25.36 -2.82 -1.03
CA GLN A 61 26.40 -1.86 -1.36
C GLN A 61 25.85 -0.43 -1.59
N THR A 62 24.54 -0.27 -1.76
CA THR A 62 23.88 1.02 -2.04
C THR A 62 23.01 1.49 -0.86
N VAL A 63 22.65 2.78 -0.84
CA VAL A 63 21.84 3.41 0.22
C VAL A 63 20.58 4.00 -0.42
N GLY A 64 19.40 3.74 0.14
CA GLY A 64 18.16 4.42 -0.27
C GLY A 64 17.73 4.15 -1.71
N ALA A 65 17.01 5.10 -2.32
CA ALA A 65 16.56 5.06 -3.72
C ALA A 65 16.89 6.37 -4.43
N ASP A 66 16.96 6.36 -5.75
CA ASP A 66 17.23 7.56 -6.53
C ASP A 66 16.12 8.63 -6.33
N PRO A 67 16.49 9.93 -6.30
CA PRO A 67 15.52 11.00 -6.08
C PRO A 67 14.47 11.06 -7.20
N SER A 68 13.23 11.41 -6.84
CA SER A 68 12.15 11.55 -7.81
C SER A 68 12.37 12.74 -8.75
N THR A 69 11.69 12.75 -9.90
CA THR A 69 11.70 13.92 -10.82
C THR A 69 10.80 15.06 -10.34
N LEU A 70 10.14 14.93 -9.18
CA LEU A 70 9.17 15.91 -8.68
C LEU A 70 9.83 17.10 -7.99
N PHE A 71 11.04 16.92 -7.45
CA PHE A 71 11.82 17.93 -6.73
C PHE A 71 13.21 18.07 -7.35
N GLU A 72 13.87 19.20 -7.14
CA GLU A 72 15.23 19.40 -7.63
C GLU A 72 16.21 18.50 -6.88
N PRO A 73 17.17 17.83 -7.57
CA PRO A 73 18.15 16.98 -6.91
C PRO A 73 19.21 17.81 -6.19
N VAL A 74 19.56 17.42 -4.96
CA VAL A 74 20.59 18.06 -4.12
C VAL A 74 21.69 17.06 -3.82
N GLU A 75 22.94 17.37 -4.20
CA GLU A 75 24.09 16.53 -3.89
C GLU A 75 24.59 16.78 -2.45
N HIS A 76 24.66 15.70 -1.66
CA HIS A 76 25.18 15.73 -0.31
C HIS A 76 26.71 15.77 -0.33
N ARG A 77 27.31 16.81 0.28
CA ARG A 77 28.77 16.98 0.33
C ARG A 77 29.46 15.88 1.12
N ILE A 78 28.84 15.46 2.21
CA ILE A 78 29.18 14.26 2.94
C ILE A 78 28.05 13.27 2.69
N PRO A 79 28.31 12.02 2.27
CA PRO A 79 27.22 11.06 2.06
C PRO A 79 26.37 10.82 3.32
N MET A 80 25.07 10.70 3.15
CA MET A 80 24.14 10.21 4.18
C MET A 80 24.07 8.68 4.09
N MET A 81 24.50 8.01 5.16
CA MET A 81 24.60 6.55 5.20
C MET A 81 23.39 5.90 5.87
N SER A 82 23.26 4.58 5.72
CA SER A 82 22.31 3.77 6.49
C SER A 82 22.99 3.25 7.77
N LEU A 83 22.25 2.57 8.65
CA LEU A 83 22.79 1.87 9.81
C LEU A 83 22.68 0.36 9.58
N ASP A 84 23.66 -0.39 10.08
CA ASP A 84 23.51 -1.84 10.21
C ASP A 84 22.54 -2.16 11.34
N ASN A 85 21.79 -3.26 11.20
CA ASN A 85 20.77 -3.67 12.17
C ASN A 85 21.26 -4.82 13.06
N ALA A 86 20.83 -4.81 14.32
CA ALA A 86 20.89 -5.92 15.27
C ALA A 86 19.47 -6.23 15.78
N PHE A 87 19.18 -7.52 15.93
CA PHE A 87 17.88 -8.03 16.40
C PHE A 87 18.00 -8.84 17.70
N SER A 88 19.22 -9.04 18.19
CA SER A 88 19.47 -9.79 19.42
C SER A 88 20.66 -9.22 20.19
N GLN A 89 20.68 -9.50 21.49
CA GLN A 89 21.80 -9.11 22.35
C GLN A 89 23.14 -9.69 21.85
N ASN A 90 23.12 -10.89 21.27
CA ASN A 90 24.32 -11.54 20.74
C ASN A 90 24.87 -10.83 19.51
N GLU A 91 24.01 -10.35 18.61
CA GLU A 91 24.42 -9.55 17.45
C GLU A 91 25.04 -8.21 17.88
N LEU A 92 24.49 -7.60 18.93
CA LEU A 92 25.03 -6.38 19.51
C LEU A 92 26.43 -6.60 20.11
N LYS A 93 26.62 -7.70 20.86
CA LYS A 93 27.93 -8.13 21.37
C LYS A 93 28.92 -8.40 20.25
N ALA A 94 28.47 -9.03 19.16
CA ALA A 94 29.32 -9.32 18.01
C ALA A 94 29.76 -8.03 17.28
N TRP A 95 28.88 -7.03 17.16
CA TRP A 95 29.24 -5.72 16.62
C TRP A 95 30.31 -5.02 17.48
N ALA A 96 30.08 -4.97 18.78
CA ALA A 96 31.02 -4.41 19.76
C ALA A 96 32.41 -5.06 19.63
N GLU A 97 32.45 -6.39 19.57
CA GLU A 97 33.68 -7.16 19.41
C GLU A 97 34.41 -6.85 18.09
N ARG A 98 33.68 -6.72 16.98
CA ARG A 98 34.26 -6.35 15.67
C ARG A 98 34.86 -4.95 15.68
N ALA A 99 34.19 -3.99 16.32
CA ALA A 99 34.70 -2.62 16.46
C ALA A 99 35.99 -2.60 17.30
N ARG A 100 36.01 -3.32 18.41
CA ARG A 100 37.18 -3.47 19.29
C ARG A 100 38.40 -4.04 18.57
N ARG A 101 38.24 -5.17 17.86
CA ARG A 101 39.33 -5.82 17.10
C ARG A 101 39.96 -4.88 16.07
N ARG A 102 39.15 -4.04 15.41
CA ARG A 102 39.64 -3.07 14.43
C ARG A 102 40.43 -1.94 15.07
N LEU A 103 39.96 -1.42 16.20
CA LEU A 103 40.69 -0.41 16.96
C LEU A 103 42.04 -0.95 17.46
N ALA A 104 42.07 -2.19 17.97
CA ALA A 104 43.31 -2.85 18.39
C ALA A 104 44.29 -3.08 17.21
N ALA A 105 43.80 -3.55 16.07
CA ALA A 105 44.61 -3.76 14.87
C ALA A 105 45.19 -2.45 14.31
N SER A 106 44.47 -1.33 14.44
CA SER A 106 44.95 -0.01 14.02
C SER A 106 46.04 0.58 14.93
N GLY A 107 46.16 0.11 16.16
CA GLY A 107 47.21 0.51 17.11
C GLY A 107 48.56 -0.22 16.94
N SER A 108 48.58 -1.37 16.26
CA SER A 108 49.78 -2.23 16.15
C SER A 108 50.68 -1.92 14.93
N ARG A 109 50.42 -0.82 14.20
CA ARG A 109 51.14 -0.47 12.95
C ARG A 109 52.15 0.68 13.05
N THR A 110 52.55 1.06 14.26
CA THR A 110 53.60 2.07 14.49
C THR A 110 54.76 1.47 15.28
N HIS A 111 55.66 0.73 14.60
CA HIS A 111 57.08 0.65 14.95
C HIS A 111 57.87 -0.03 13.83
N TYR A 112 58.44 0.78 12.91
CA TYR A 112 59.66 0.57 12.11
C TYR A 112 59.68 1.70 11.06
N ARG A 113 60.73 2.47 10.73
CA ARG A 113 62.00 2.88 11.36
C ARG A 113 62.47 4.07 10.51
N ASP A 114 62.98 5.13 11.12
CA ASP A 114 63.77 6.17 10.44
C ASP A 114 65.08 5.51 9.94
N GLU A 115 65.39 5.60 8.64
CA GLU A 115 66.75 5.71 8.06
C GLU A 115 66.78 5.45 6.53
N GLN A 116 67.17 6.51 5.79
CA GLN A 116 68.13 6.56 4.68
C GLN A 116 68.11 5.56 3.48
N THR A 117 67.87 6.17 2.32
CA THR A 117 68.59 6.06 1.02
C THR A 117 68.73 4.74 0.24
N THR A 118 68.52 4.90 -1.07
CA THR A 118 68.98 4.11 -2.24
C THR A 118 68.15 2.93 -2.75
N GLY A 119 67.70 3.07 -4.00
CA GLY A 119 67.97 2.10 -5.06
C GLY A 119 66.99 0.94 -5.28
N GLN A 120 66.37 0.97 -6.47
CA GLN A 120 65.94 -0.19 -7.27
C GLN A 120 64.65 -0.95 -6.89
N GLN A 121 63.67 -0.90 -7.82
CA GLN A 121 62.72 -1.99 -8.12
C GLN A 121 63.50 -3.30 -8.41
N PRO A 122 62.97 -4.54 -8.19
CA PRO A 122 61.76 -5.00 -8.89
C PRO A 122 60.92 -6.18 -8.27
N LEU A 123 59.75 -6.38 -8.91
CA LEU A 123 59.02 -7.61 -9.28
C LEU A 123 58.79 -8.82 -8.33
N LEU A 124 57.50 -9.22 -8.31
CA LEU A 124 56.89 -10.57 -8.40
C LEU A 124 57.51 -11.75 -7.63
N VAL A 125 56.66 -12.52 -6.94
CA VAL A 125 56.20 -13.88 -7.32
C VAL A 125 55.37 -14.51 -6.18
N ALA A 126 54.35 -15.26 -6.60
CA ALA A 126 53.39 -16.03 -5.80
C ALA A 126 54.00 -17.29 -5.14
N ASN A 127 53.21 -17.90 -4.25
CA ASN A 127 52.93 -19.36 -4.07
C ASN A 127 52.49 -19.58 -2.61
N GLU A 128 51.25 -19.99 -2.35
CA GLU A 128 50.70 -21.36 -2.49
C GLU A 128 51.40 -22.40 -1.60
N ALA A 129 50.61 -22.94 -0.65
CA ALA A 129 50.62 -24.29 -0.06
C ALA A 129 49.76 -24.20 1.21
N ASP A 130 48.51 -24.68 1.23
CA ASP A 130 48.12 -26.08 1.41
C ASP A 130 48.77 -26.73 2.64
N ASP A 131 47.95 -27.13 3.61
CA ASP A 131 47.98 -28.49 4.15
C ASP A 131 46.73 -28.77 5.00
N GLU A 132 46.03 -29.82 4.59
CA GLU A 132 44.99 -30.57 5.30
C GLU A 132 45.57 -31.27 6.56
N ILE A 133 44.70 -31.75 7.46
CA ILE A 133 44.67 -33.16 7.97
C ILE A 133 43.68 -33.30 9.15
N ASP A 134 42.66 -34.13 8.88
CA ASP A 134 41.97 -35.20 9.64
C ASP A 134 41.71 -35.17 11.16
N ASP A 135 40.40 -35.17 11.47
CA ASP A 135 39.52 -36.28 11.87
C ASP A 135 39.77 -37.21 13.10
N GLU A 136 38.63 -37.51 13.75
CA GLU A 136 38.22 -38.54 14.72
C GLU A 136 38.83 -38.60 16.15
N THR A 137 37.96 -38.40 17.18
CA THR A 137 37.41 -39.52 17.99
C THR A 137 36.50 -39.09 19.17
N SER A 138 35.28 -39.65 19.14
CA SER A 138 34.44 -40.23 20.22
C SER A 138 33.90 -39.41 21.42
N ASP A 139 32.59 -39.60 21.60
CA ASP A 139 31.70 -39.23 22.70
C ASP A 139 32.17 -39.53 24.13
N ARG A 140 31.84 -38.61 25.05
CA ARG A 140 31.37 -38.92 26.40
C ARG A 140 30.72 -37.70 27.06
N GLU A 141 29.41 -37.80 27.28
CA GLU A 141 28.65 -36.92 28.18
C GLU A 141 29.23 -36.93 29.61
N LYS A 142 29.36 -35.75 30.20
CA LYS A 142 29.05 -35.49 31.61
C LYS A 142 28.93 -33.98 31.83
N GLY A 143 27.75 -33.58 32.30
CA GLY A 143 27.46 -32.20 32.65
C GLY A 143 28.32 -31.72 33.81
N GLU A 144 28.79 -30.49 33.67
CA GLU A 144 29.14 -29.65 34.81
C GLU A 144 28.89 -28.19 34.41
N SER A 145 28.00 -27.56 35.16
CA SER A 145 27.66 -26.15 35.07
C SER A 145 28.89 -25.30 35.43
N THR A 146 29.66 -24.88 34.45
CA THR A 146 30.62 -23.78 34.65
C THR A 146 29.90 -22.46 34.46
N SER A 147 29.53 -21.88 35.59
CA SER A 147 29.24 -20.45 35.73
C SER A 147 30.34 -19.64 35.04
N VAL A 148 29.99 -19.00 33.93
CA VAL A 148 30.84 -17.96 33.34
C VAL A 148 30.89 -16.83 34.37
N SER A 149 32.06 -16.66 34.99
CA SER A 149 32.30 -15.63 35.98
C SER A 149 32.11 -14.24 35.37
N ALA A 150 31.41 -13.36 36.09
CA ALA A 150 31.09 -11.98 35.74
C ALA A 150 32.30 -11.08 35.37
N THR A 151 33.53 -11.59 35.47
CA THR A 151 34.79 -10.88 35.22
C THR A 151 35.11 -10.68 33.73
N GLU A 152 34.68 -11.56 32.82
CA GLU A 152 34.94 -11.37 31.38
C GLU A 152 34.01 -10.31 30.76
N SER A 153 32.75 -10.20 31.22
CA SER A 153 31.80 -9.19 30.74
C SER A 153 32.17 -7.77 31.14
N GLU A 154 32.76 -7.57 32.32
CA GLU A 154 33.24 -6.25 32.76
C GLU A 154 34.52 -5.82 32.02
N GLN A 155 35.40 -6.77 31.67
CA GLN A 155 36.60 -6.49 30.87
C GLN A 155 36.29 -6.16 29.40
N THR A 156 35.23 -6.75 28.82
CA THR A 156 34.82 -6.42 27.44
C THR A 156 34.31 -4.99 27.22
N ALA A 157 33.86 -4.31 28.28
CA ALA A 157 33.34 -2.93 28.21
C ALA A 157 34.45 -1.86 28.16
N ALA A 158 35.63 -2.14 28.72
CA ALA A 158 36.68 -1.15 28.93
C ALA A 158 37.38 -0.67 27.64
N GLU A 159 37.28 -1.39 26.52
CA GLU A 159 38.05 -1.10 25.30
C GLU A 159 37.27 -0.38 24.17
N LEU A 160 35.93 -0.38 24.17
CA LEU A 160 35.13 0.40 23.22
C LEU A 160 34.94 1.87 23.65
N GLY A 161 35.20 2.14 24.94
CA GLY A 161 34.94 3.43 25.56
C GLY A 161 33.44 3.69 25.75
N THR A 162 33.12 4.97 25.88
CA THR A 162 31.76 5.47 26.10
C THR A 162 30.90 5.36 24.84
N LEU A 163 29.64 4.96 25.00
CA LEU A 163 28.61 4.88 23.96
C LEU A 163 27.54 5.95 24.20
N VAL A 164 26.99 6.50 23.13
CA VAL A 164 25.77 7.31 23.15
C VAL A 164 24.62 6.44 22.65
N CYS A 165 23.55 6.38 23.43
CA CYS A 165 22.33 5.65 23.11
C CYS A 165 21.22 6.66 22.81
N GLU A 166 20.59 6.50 21.65
CA GLU A 166 19.53 7.38 21.14
C GLU A 166 18.31 6.54 20.75
N LEU A 167 17.12 7.13 20.82
CA LEU A 167 15.91 6.52 20.25
C LEU A 167 16.05 6.45 18.71
N LYS A 168 15.59 5.35 18.12
CA LYS A 168 15.52 5.20 16.67
C LYS A 168 14.15 5.66 16.20
N PHE A 169 14.08 6.91 15.77
CA PHE A 169 12.83 7.53 15.30
C PHE A 169 12.32 6.88 14.03
N ASP A 170 11.01 6.67 13.96
CA ASP A 170 10.37 6.14 12.76
C ASP A 170 9.87 7.27 11.85
N GLY A 171 10.71 7.65 10.89
CA GLY A 171 10.44 8.81 10.03
C GLY A 171 11.24 8.82 8.74
N LEU A 172 11.55 10.03 8.29
CA LEU A 172 12.33 10.31 7.10
C LEU A 172 13.58 11.15 7.42
N ALA A 173 14.75 10.60 7.08
CA ALA A 173 16.03 11.26 7.25
C ALA A 173 16.19 12.47 6.32
N VAL A 174 16.62 13.59 6.89
CA VAL A 174 16.84 14.87 6.20
C VAL A 174 18.19 15.48 6.58
N SER A 175 18.75 16.27 5.66
CA SER A 175 19.92 17.11 5.87
C SER A 175 19.54 18.59 5.75
N LEU A 176 19.94 19.40 6.72
CA LEU A 176 19.69 20.83 6.81
C LEU A 176 21.01 21.58 6.73
N ARG A 177 21.13 22.50 5.79
CA ARG A 177 22.34 23.32 5.63
C ARG A 177 22.09 24.76 6.03
N TYR A 178 22.81 25.17 7.06
CA TYR A 178 22.85 26.53 7.55
C TYR A 178 24.12 27.23 7.06
N GLU A 179 23.95 28.42 6.47
CA GLU A 179 25.05 29.33 6.14
C GLU A 179 24.92 30.61 6.97
N ASP A 180 25.99 31.01 7.65
CA ASP A 180 26.00 32.17 8.54
C ASP A 180 24.80 32.17 9.51
N GLY A 181 24.48 30.97 10.01
CA GLY A 181 23.36 30.69 10.91
C GLY A 181 21.97 30.70 10.27
N LYS A 182 21.80 30.95 8.97
CA LYS A 182 20.47 30.92 8.30
C LYS A 182 20.26 29.59 7.57
N LEU A 183 19.08 28.99 7.69
CA LEU A 183 18.71 27.82 6.89
C LEU A 183 18.67 28.19 5.41
N THR A 184 19.52 27.58 4.60
CA THR A 184 19.68 27.89 3.16
C THR A 184 19.21 26.77 2.25
N GLN A 185 19.34 25.53 2.70
CA GLN A 185 18.96 24.35 1.92
C GLN A 185 18.55 23.23 2.86
N ALA A 186 17.53 22.46 2.48
CA ALA A 186 17.19 21.20 3.11
C ALA A 186 16.98 20.12 2.04
N ALA A 187 17.48 18.91 2.29
CA ALA A 187 17.38 17.81 1.37
C ALA A 187 16.98 16.50 2.05
N THR A 188 16.19 15.67 1.37
CA THR A 188 15.95 14.28 1.79
C THR A 188 17.22 13.45 1.66
N ARG A 189 17.26 12.25 2.27
CA ARG A 189 18.39 11.34 2.10
C ARG A 189 18.59 10.90 0.64
N GLY A 190 17.50 10.61 -0.08
CA GLY A 190 17.53 9.98 -1.41
C GLY A 190 18.39 8.73 -1.42
N ASN A 191 19.35 8.65 -2.35
CA ASN A 191 20.27 7.51 -2.49
C ASN A 191 21.53 7.62 -1.59
N GLY A 192 21.49 8.52 -0.60
CA GLY A 192 22.61 8.82 0.29
C GLY A 192 23.66 9.76 -0.30
N ARG A 193 23.71 9.92 -1.63
CA ARG A 193 24.57 10.91 -2.31
C ARG A 193 23.79 12.07 -2.88
N VAL A 194 22.60 11.80 -3.42
CA VAL A 194 21.71 12.80 -3.99
C VAL A 194 20.34 12.65 -3.35
N GLY A 195 19.87 13.73 -2.74
CA GLY A 195 18.55 13.89 -2.15
C GLY A 195 17.63 14.77 -3.00
N GLU A 196 16.45 15.05 -2.47
CA GLU A 196 15.45 15.96 -3.06
C GLU A 196 15.41 17.26 -2.26
N ASP A 197 15.39 18.41 -2.95
CA ASP A 197 15.24 19.71 -2.30
C ASP A 197 13.84 19.86 -1.70
N ILE A 198 13.81 19.95 -0.37
CA ILE A 198 12.60 20.13 0.45
C ILE A 198 12.70 21.40 1.30
N THR A 199 13.54 22.36 0.91
CA THR A 199 13.81 23.58 1.68
C THR A 199 12.53 24.35 2.02
N ALA A 200 11.64 24.52 1.04
CA ALA A 200 10.37 25.22 1.23
C ALA A 200 9.45 24.51 2.23
N ASN A 201 9.47 23.18 2.26
CA ASN A 201 8.67 22.37 3.17
C ASN A 201 9.24 22.37 4.58
N MET A 202 10.57 22.29 4.71
CA MET A 202 11.25 22.35 6.01
C MET A 202 11.09 23.70 6.72
N LEU A 203 10.98 24.80 5.96
CA LEU A 203 10.69 26.13 6.49
C LEU A 203 9.26 26.28 7.07
N THR A 204 8.43 25.24 7.00
CA THR A 204 7.08 25.24 7.59
C THR A 204 7.00 24.54 8.94
N LEU A 205 8.09 23.91 9.40
CA LEU A 205 8.11 23.16 10.66
C LEU A 205 8.42 24.12 11.82
N ASP A 206 7.45 24.29 12.72
CA ASP A 206 7.59 25.14 13.92
C ASP A 206 8.72 24.67 14.86
N SER A 207 9.05 23.38 14.82
CA SER A 207 10.13 22.79 15.63
C SER A 207 11.54 23.20 15.19
N LEU A 208 11.69 23.85 14.03
CA LEU A 208 13.00 24.16 13.46
C LEU A 208 13.32 25.66 13.50
N PRO A 209 14.50 26.06 14.01
CA PRO A 209 14.96 27.43 13.91
C PRO A 209 15.33 27.77 12.45
N HIS A 210 14.69 28.79 11.89
CA HIS A 210 15.09 29.34 10.58
C HIS A 210 16.44 30.07 10.65
N ARG A 211 16.80 30.52 11.86
CA ARG A 211 18.09 31.12 12.18
C ARG A 211 18.62 30.57 13.50
N LEU A 212 19.86 30.08 13.49
CA LEU A 212 20.56 29.56 14.65
C LEU A 212 21.02 30.68 15.58
N SER A 213 21.23 30.31 16.85
CA SER A 213 21.77 31.17 17.91
C SER A 213 23.18 31.71 17.58
N ALA A 214 23.62 32.72 18.34
CA ALA A 214 25.00 33.22 18.27
C ALA A 214 26.01 32.09 18.55
N GLY A 215 27.06 31.98 17.74
CA GLY A 215 28.04 30.88 17.81
C GLY A 215 27.86 29.79 16.74
N ALA A 216 26.88 29.95 15.84
CA ALA A 216 26.75 29.12 14.64
C ALA A 216 27.98 29.26 13.73
N PRO A 217 28.47 28.15 13.14
CA PRO A 217 29.61 28.20 12.25
C PRO A 217 29.22 28.83 10.91
N LYS A 218 30.22 29.14 10.08
CA LYS A 218 29.98 29.70 8.74
C LYS A 218 29.14 28.74 7.90
N ILE A 219 29.43 27.45 7.97
CA ILE A 219 28.61 26.39 7.38
C ILE A 219 28.37 25.31 8.43
N LEU A 220 27.11 24.94 8.64
CA LEU A 220 26.70 23.79 9.43
C LEU A 220 25.70 22.94 8.64
N GLU A 221 26.04 21.69 8.39
CA GLU A 221 25.09 20.67 7.97
C GLU A 221 24.61 19.88 9.19
N VAL A 222 23.30 19.89 9.45
CA VAL A 222 22.64 19.16 10.53
C VAL A 222 21.81 18.04 9.93
N ARG A 223 21.86 16.85 10.53
CA ARG A 223 21.08 15.69 10.11
C ARG A 223 20.12 15.28 11.21
N GLY A 224 18.93 14.91 10.80
CA GLY A 224 17.88 14.50 11.71
C GLY A 224 16.79 13.71 11.01
N GLU A 225 15.79 13.32 11.80
CA GLU A 225 14.63 12.57 11.33
C GLU A 225 13.39 13.46 11.44
N VAL A 226 12.67 13.63 10.33
CA VAL A 226 11.33 14.22 10.34
C VAL A 226 10.33 13.12 10.63
N TYR A 227 9.46 13.35 11.60
CA TYR A 227 8.42 12.41 12.03
C TYR A 227 7.06 13.12 12.14
N MET A 228 5.99 12.32 12.18
CA MET A 228 4.64 12.80 12.44
C MET A 228 4.25 12.46 13.90
N PRO A 229 3.95 13.45 14.75
CA PRO A 229 3.42 13.18 16.09
C PRO A 229 2.11 12.39 16.04
N LEU A 230 1.90 11.47 16.98
CA LEU A 230 0.71 10.59 17.02
C LEU A 230 -0.60 11.40 17.06
N ALA A 231 -0.65 12.46 17.89
CA ALA A 231 -1.81 13.34 17.96
C ALA A 231 -2.12 14.05 16.62
N ALA A 232 -1.08 14.42 15.85
CA ALA A 232 -1.26 15.01 14.53
C ALA A 232 -1.77 13.98 13.51
N PHE A 233 -1.26 12.74 13.58
CA PHE A 233 -1.73 11.63 12.75
C PHE A 233 -3.19 11.28 13.02
N GLU A 234 -3.61 11.20 14.28
CA GLU A 234 -5.00 10.95 14.66
C GLU A 234 -5.93 12.06 14.17
N THR A 235 -5.53 13.32 14.35
CA THR A 235 -6.28 14.49 13.86
C THR A 235 -6.45 14.44 12.34
N LEU A 236 -5.38 14.10 11.61
CA LEU A 236 -5.40 13.98 10.15
C LEU A 236 -6.32 12.85 9.68
N ASN A 237 -6.31 11.71 10.36
CA ASN A 237 -7.20 10.59 10.05
C ASN A 237 -8.67 10.90 10.35
N ALA A 238 -8.97 11.58 11.46
CA ALA A 238 -10.31 12.04 11.77
C ALA A 238 -10.85 13.01 10.68
N GLN A 239 -9.98 13.86 10.12
CA GLN A 239 -10.33 14.73 8.99
C GLN A 239 -10.59 13.93 7.70
N GLN A 240 -9.83 12.86 7.43
CA GLN A 240 -10.09 11.96 6.29
C GLN A 240 -11.44 11.26 6.41
N GLU A 241 -11.77 10.77 7.61
CA GLU A 241 -13.06 10.12 7.89
C GLU A 241 -14.23 11.10 7.73
N ALA A 242 -14.10 12.32 8.25
CA ALA A 242 -15.10 13.36 8.06
C ALA A 242 -15.33 13.72 6.58
N GLN A 243 -14.34 13.49 5.72
CA GLN A 243 -14.41 13.70 4.27
C GLN A 243 -14.78 12.42 3.49
N GLY A 244 -15.04 11.29 4.16
CA GLY A 244 -15.35 10.01 3.52
C GLY A 244 -14.18 9.39 2.74
N LYS A 245 -12.94 9.76 3.06
CA LYS A 245 -11.71 9.23 2.44
C LYS A 245 -11.10 8.11 3.28
N PRO A 246 -10.32 7.20 2.67
CA PRO A 246 -9.60 6.17 3.43
C PRO A 246 -8.58 6.80 4.40
N ARG A 247 -8.44 6.18 5.59
CA ARG A 247 -7.43 6.54 6.58
C ARG A 247 -6.03 6.29 6.03
N TYR A 248 -5.07 7.08 6.49
CA TYR A 248 -3.66 6.82 6.29
C TYR A 248 -3.20 5.64 7.15
N ALA A 249 -2.28 4.83 6.61
CA ALA A 249 -1.93 3.52 7.18
C ALA A 249 -1.04 3.58 8.42
N ASN A 250 0.03 4.39 8.39
CA ASN A 250 0.94 4.56 9.52
C ASN A 250 1.54 5.99 9.56
N PRO A 251 1.99 6.47 10.72
CA PRO A 251 2.66 7.76 10.88
C PRO A 251 3.89 7.95 9.98
N ARG A 252 4.76 6.95 9.82
CA ARG A 252 5.98 7.04 9.01
C ARG A 252 5.74 7.41 7.54
N ASN A 253 4.96 6.60 6.83
CA ASN A 253 4.65 6.82 5.40
C ASN A 253 3.88 8.13 5.22
N THR A 254 3.02 8.43 6.19
CA THR A 254 2.27 9.69 6.20
C THR A 254 3.20 10.88 6.39
N ALA A 255 4.24 10.78 7.21
CA ALA A 255 5.25 11.82 7.38
C ALA A 255 6.04 12.06 6.09
N ALA A 256 6.52 11.00 5.43
CA ALA A 256 7.26 11.10 4.17
C ALA A 256 6.41 11.73 3.06
N GLY A 257 5.19 11.23 2.84
CA GLY A 257 4.27 11.80 1.87
C GLY A 257 3.84 13.22 2.22
N SER A 258 3.69 13.55 3.50
CA SER A 258 3.37 14.92 3.96
C SER A 258 4.53 15.89 3.78
N LEU A 259 5.77 15.43 3.83
CA LEU A 259 6.95 16.26 3.61
C LEU A 259 7.22 16.50 2.12
N ARG A 260 6.89 15.54 1.25
CA ARG A 260 7.09 15.60 -0.20
C ARG A 260 5.90 16.22 -0.94
N GLN A 261 5.41 17.36 -0.44
CA GLN A 261 4.33 18.12 -1.08
C GLN A 261 4.88 19.24 -1.97
N LYS A 262 4.28 19.44 -3.15
CA LYS A 262 4.62 20.56 -4.04
C LYS A 262 4.20 21.91 -3.47
N ASP A 263 3.10 21.93 -2.71
CA ASP A 263 2.63 23.12 -2.01
C ASP A 263 3.03 23.01 -0.52
N PRO A 264 3.99 23.83 -0.03
CA PRO A 264 4.41 23.83 1.36
C PRO A 264 3.29 24.13 2.35
N LYS A 265 2.20 24.78 1.93
CA LYS A 265 1.03 25.03 2.81
C LYS A 265 0.37 23.72 3.24
N ILE A 266 0.43 22.69 2.40
CA ILE A 266 -0.06 21.36 2.77
C ILE A 266 0.83 20.80 3.87
N THR A 267 2.16 20.83 3.71
CA THR A 267 3.12 20.38 4.73
C THR A 267 2.88 21.08 6.07
N SER A 268 2.69 22.41 6.05
CA SER A 268 2.41 23.22 7.23
C SER A 268 1.16 22.74 7.99
N SER A 269 0.11 22.32 7.28
CA SER A 269 -1.12 21.81 7.92
C SER A 269 -0.97 20.41 8.52
N ARG A 270 0.16 19.73 8.32
CA ARG A 270 0.41 18.36 8.79
C ARG A 270 1.14 18.31 10.13
N CYS A 271 1.58 19.46 10.65
CA CYS A 271 2.24 19.59 11.96
C CYS A 271 3.42 18.61 12.15
N LEU A 272 4.27 18.50 11.14
CA LEU A 272 5.47 17.65 11.21
C LEU A 272 6.47 18.21 12.24
N ALA A 273 7.26 17.31 12.83
CA ALA A 273 8.31 17.64 13.79
C ALA A 273 9.62 16.95 13.42
N MET A 274 10.73 17.40 14.01
CA MET A 274 12.06 16.85 13.71
C MET A 274 12.91 16.68 14.97
N TRP A 275 13.70 15.60 15.02
CA TRP A 275 14.81 15.42 15.97
C TRP A 275 16.15 15.39 15.25
N CYS A 276 17.12 16.16 15.73
CA CYS A 276 18.50 16.18 15.21
C CYS A 276 19.36 15.14 15.94
N TYR A 277 20.19 14.41 15.19
CA TYR A 277 20.98 13.30 15.72
C TYR A 277 22.44 13.26 15.24
N SER A 278 22.85 14.08 14.27
CA SER A 278 24.24 14.15 13.80
C SER A 278 24.52 15.40 12.97
N VAL A 279 25.79 15.59 12.61
CA VAL A 279 26.27 16.68 11.76
C VAL A 279 26.98 16.14 10.52
N GLY A 280 26.92 16.89 9.42
CA GLY A 280 27.68 16.65 8.20
C GLY A 280 28.87 17.61 8.11
N GLU A 281 28.89 18.44 7.06
CA GLU A 281 29.92 19.47 6.89
C GLU A 281 29.85 20.55 7.98
N ILE A 282 31.00 20.85 8.59
CA ILE A 282 31.19 22.00 9.50
C ILE A 282 32.35 22.83 8.98
N GLN A 283 32.13 24.13 8.72
CA GLN A 283 33.18 25.07 8.41
C GLN A 283 33.17 26.27 9.37
N GLY A 284 34.25 26.38 10.15
CA GLY A 284 34.47 27.45 11.11
C GLY A 284 33.54 27.36 12.31
N GLY A 285 33.89 26.58 13.33
CA GLY A 285 33.13 26.39 14.58
C GLY A 285 34.04 25.78 15.67
N PRO A 286 33.50 25.41 16.84
CA PRO A 286 34.29 24.76 17.88
C PRO A 286 34.77 23.38 17.42
N LYS A 287 35.97 22.97 17.88
CA LYS A 287 36.43 21.60 17.70
C LYS A 287 35.64 20.70 18.67
N LEU A 288 34.93 19.72 18.12
CA LEU A 288 34.16 18.74 18.87
C LEU A 288 34.97 17.44 18.92
N ASP A 289 35.14 16.88 20.12
CA ASP A 289 35.88 15.63 20.33
C ASP A 289 34.96 14.42 20.56
N THR A 290 33.70 14.65 20.94
CA THR A 290 32.70 13.61 21.20
C THR A 290 31.36 13.89 20.52
N HIS A 291 30.59 12.83 20.27
CA HIS A 291 29.25 12.86 19.73
C HIS A 291 28.25 13.46 20.74
N SER A 292 28.39 13.12 22.01
CA SER A 292 27.67 13.74 23.13
C SER A 292 27.84 15.27 23.16
N ALA A 293 29.06 15.77 23.01
CA ALA A 293 29.34 17.21 22.92
C ALA A 293 28.76 17.83 21.64
N THR A 294 28.69 17.06 20.55
CA THR A 294 28.06 17.50 19.29
C THR A 294 26.56 17.70 19.46
N LEU A 295 25.87 16.75 20.10
CA LEU A 295 24.43 16.87 20.39
C LEU A 295 24.14 18.04 21.33
N GLU A 296 24.97 18.23 22.36
CA GLU A 296 24.84 19.37 23.26
C GLU A 296 25.08 20.70 22.53
N TYR A 297 26.03 20.74 21.60
CA TYR A 297 26.26 21.92 20.76
C TYR A 297 25.05 22.24 19.86
N LEU A 298 24.42 21.24 19.24
CA LEU A 298 23.19 21.44 18.47
C LEU A 298 22.06 22.00 19.34
N ARG A 299 21.91 21.49 20.57
CA ARG A 299 20.94 22.00 21.55
C ARG A 299 21.18 23.47 21.89
N HIS A 300 22.44 23.87 22.11
CA HIS A 300 22.81 25.28 22.36
C HIS A 300 22.51 26.20 21.16
N LEU A 301 22.57 25.68 19.93
CA LEU A 301 22.21 26.41 18.72
C LEU A 301 20.69 26.54 18.50
N GLY A 302 19.87 25.97 19.39
CA GLY A 302 18.42 26.00 19.34
C GLY A 302 17.79 24.89 18.49
N LEU A 303 18.56 23.87 18.10
CA LEU A 303 18.05 22.74 17.32
C LEU A 303 17.42 21.69 18.25
N PRO A 304 16.33 21.02 17.82
CA PRO A 304 15.66 20.02 18.62
C PRO A 304 16.52 18.75 18.71
N VAL A 305 17.00 18.44 19.92
CA VAL A 305 17.73 17.20 20.23
C VAL A 305 16.97 16.45 21.31
N ASN A 306 16.73 15.17 21.07
CA ASN A 306 15.87 14.36 21.91
C ASN A 306 16.40 14.24 23.36
N PRO A 307 15.55 14.46 24.38
CA PRO A 307 15.97 14.46 25.78
C PRO A 307 16.30 13.06 26.33
N GLU A 308 15.79 11.98 25.72
CA GLU A 308 16.05 10.59 26.13
C GLU A 308 17.46 10.10 25.74
N THR A 309 18.26 10.95 25.10
CA THR A 309 19.63 10.59 24.73
C THR A 309 20.50 10.45 25.98
N ILE A 310 21.09 9.27 26.18
CA ILE A 310 22.00 9.01 27.30
C ILE A 310 23.38 8.59 26.84
N THR A 311 24.35 8.77 27.73
CA THR A 311 25.74 8.37 27.53
C THR A 311 26.08 7.29 28.55
N VAL A 312 26.55 6.13 28.08
CA VAL A 312 26.79 4.94 28.89
C VAL A 312 28.21 4.41 28.70
N ASN A 313 28.76 3.77 29.73
CA ASN A 313 30.16 3.31 29.72
C ASN A 313 30.30 1.80 29.49
N SER A 314 29.21 1.09 29.22
CA SER A 314 29.23 -0.34 28.96
C SER A 314 28.10 -0.79 28.04
N LEU A 315 28.30 -1.93 27.38
CA LEU A 315 27.26 -2.55 26.56
C LEU A 315 26.07 -3.06 27.40
N SER A 316 26.30 -3.42 28.67
CA SER A 316 25.24 -3.81 29.60
C SER A 316 24.30 -2.65 29.90
N MET A 317 24.84 -1.46 30.18
CA MET A 317 24.02 -0.26 30.36
C MET A 317 23.32 0.17 29.06
N ALA A 318 23.96 -0.07 27.91
CA ALA A 318 23.30 0.17 26.62
C ALA A 318 22.14 -0.82 26.38
N TRP A 319 22.25 -2.04 26.89
CA TRP A 319 21.17 -3.02 26.88
C TRP A 319 20.02 -2.61 27.81
N GLU A 320 20.32 -2.09 29.01
CA GLU A 320 19.30 -1.53 29.91
C GLU A 320 18.53 -0.38 29.23
N PHE A 321 19.22 0.46 28.46
CA PHE A 321 18.56 1.49 27.65
C PHE A 321 17.65 0.91 26.57
N ILE A 322 18.07 -0.14 25.86
CA ILE A 322 17.23 -0.82 24.87
C ILE A 322 15.96 -1.37 25.52
N GLN A 323 16.08 -1.98 26.70
CA GLN A 323 14.92 -2.48 27.46
C GLN A 323 14.01 -1.34 27.88
N HIS A 324 14.59 -0.23 28.38
CA HIS A 324 13.82 0.96 28.70
C HIS A 324 13.07 1.52 27.48
N CYS A 325 13.71 1.55 26.30
CA CYS A 325 13.06 1.96 25.05
C CYS A 325 11.86 1.07 24.71
N GLN A 326 11.96 -0.23 24.98
CA GLN A 326 10.85 -1.17 24.78
C GLN A 326 9.68 -0.86 25.71
N ASP A 327 9.97 -0.51 26.97
CA ASP A 327 8.95 -0.22 27.98
C ASP A 327 8.21 1.10 27.69
N ILE A 328 8.93 2.15 27.29
CA ILE A 328 8.34 3.48 27.03
C ILE A 328 7.79 3.65 25.61
N ARG A 329 7.93 2.64 24.74
CA ARG A 329 7.63 2.75 23.30
C ARG A 329 6.23 3.31 23.02
N HIS A 330 5.25 2.94 23.84
CA HIS A 330 3.84 3.35 23.70
C HIS A 330 3.48 4.63 24.45
N ASP A 331 4.35 5.11 25.34
CA ASP A 331 4.16 6.34 26.12
C ASP A 331 4.67 7.58 25.36
N LEU A 332 5.52 7.38 24.35
CA LEU A 332 6.08 8.45 23.53
C LEU A 332 5.01 9.05 22.60
N PRO A 333 4.99 10.38 22.39
CA PRO A 333 4.04 11.03 21.48
C PRO A 333 4.35 10.82 19.98
N TYR A 334 5.24 9.89 19.66
CA TYR A 334 5.73 9.56 18.32
C TYR A 334 6.23 8.12 18.27
N GLU A 335 6.28 7.54 17.07
CA GLU A 335 6.72 6.16 16.87
C GLU A 335 8.24 6.02 16.86
N ILE A 336 8.71 4.93 17.46
CA ILE A 336 10.09 4.46 17.40
C ILE A 336 10.10 2.99 16.97
N ASP A 337 11.14 2.60 16.24
CA ASP A 337 11.37 1.23 15.78
C ASP A 337 12.60 0.56 16.44
N GLY A 338 13.22 1.27 17.37
CA GLY A 338 14.20 0.73 18.30
C GLY A 338 15.17 1.76 18.87
N ALA A 339 16.44 1.39 19.02
CA ALA A 339 17.48 2.24 19.57
C ALA A 339 18.72 2.29 18.67
N VAL A 340 19.48 3.38 18.71
CA VAL A 340 20.75 3.54 18.00
C VAL A 340 21.87 3.69 19.01
N LEU A 341 22.91 2.86 18.87
CA LEU A 341 24.12 2.92 19.68
C LEU A 341 25.25 3.48 18.83
N LYS A 342 25.96 4.50 19.33
CA LYS A 342 27.08 5.15 18.65
C LYS A 342 28.28 5.22 19.59
N ILE A 343 29.49 4.96 19.08
CA ILE A 343 30.73 5.22 19.84
C ILE A 343 30.88 6.73 20.04
N ASP A 344 31.04 7.19 21.30
CA ASP A 344 30.98 8.61 21.61
C ASP A 344 32.18 9.41 21.06
N ARG A 345 33.38 8.83 21.09
CA ARG A 345 34.61 9.51 20.66
C ARG A 345 34.71 9.64 19.14
N LEU A 346 34.79 10.86 18.62
CA LEU A 346 34.80 11.14 17.17
C LEU A 346 36.09 10.68 16.47
N ASP A 347 37.23 10.68 17.16
CA ASP A 347 38.49 10.15 16.63
C ASP A 347 38.44 8.62 16.45
N LEU A 348 37.72 7.91 17.33
CA LEU A 348 37.47 6.47 17.17
C LEU A 348 36.50 6.20 16.02
N GLN A 349 35.46 7.02 15.85
CA GLN A 349 34.57 6.94 14.69
C GLN A 349 35.35 7.08 13.37
N GLN A 350 36.26 8.08 13.29
CA GLN A 350 37.12 8.29 12.13
C GLN A 350 38.06 7.10 11.86
N LYS A 351 38.66 6.52 12.90
CA LYS A 351 39.54 5.33 12.77
C LYS A 351 38.80 4.08 12.30
N LEU A 352 37.58 3.87 12.81
CA LEU A 352 36.74 2.73 12.43
C LEU A 352 36.24 2.87 10.99
N GLY A 353 36.00 4.10 10.55
CA GLY A 353 35.53 4.42 9.21
C GLY A 353 34.15 3.82 8.92
N THR A 354 33.88 3.63 7.64
CA THR A 354 32.57 3.19 7.13
C THR A 354 32.74 1.99 6.21
N THR A 355 31.66 1.27 5.96
CA THR A 355 31.52 0.38 4.80
C THR A 355 31.06 1.20 3.58
N SER A 356 30.70 0.53 2.48
CA SER A 356 30.02 1.17 1.34
C SER A 356 28.67 1.81 1.73
N ARG A 357 27.99 1.27 2.74
CA ARG A 357 26.61 1.62 3.09
C ARG A 357 26.41 2.19 4.50
N SER A 358 27.18 1.74 5.48
CA SER A 358 26.94 1.98 6.91
C SER A 358 28.21 2.34 7.70
N PRO A 359 28.11 3.15 8.77
CA PRO A 359 29.23 3.42 9.66
C PRO A 359 29.53 2.20 10.53
N ARG A 360 30.82 1.88 10.71
CA ARG A 360 31.23 0.74 11.57
C ARG A 360 31.14 1.06 13.07
N TRP A 361 31.01 2.33 13.40
CA TRP A 361 31.00 2.87 14.76
C TRP A 361 29.59 3.11 15.31
N ALA A 362 28.54 2.77 14.56
CA ALA A 362 27.15 2.83 15.02
C ALA A 362 26.36 1.59 14.59
N ILE A 363 25.33 1.25 15.36
CA ILE A 363 24.42 0.15 15.06
C ILE A 363 22.99 0.50 15.51
N ALA A 364 22.00 0.06 14.74
CA ALA A 364 20.59 0.15 15.08
C ALA A 364 20.11 -1.18 15.68
N TYR A 365 19.63 -1.15 16.92
CA TYR A 365 18.92 -2.28 17.52
C TYR A 365 17.42 -2.15 17.23
N LYS A 366 16.84 -3.11 16.51
CA LYS A 366 15.40 -3.13 16.18
C LYS A 366 14.61 -3.87 17.27
N LEU A 367 13.51 -3.26 17.73
CA LEU A 367 12.62 -3.89 18.70
C LEU A 367 11.78 -5.00 18.04
N PRO A 368 11.41 -6.07 18.78
CA PRO A 368 10.58 -7.13 18.24
C PRO A 368 9.17 -6.64 17.84
N PRO A 369 8.54 -7.23 16.80
CA PRO A 369 7.20 -6.87 16.36
C PRO A 369 6.13 -7.25 17.41
N GLU A 370 5.00 -6.53 17.39
CA GLU A 370 3.93 -6.72 18.37
C GLU A 370 3.20 -8.06 18.19
N GLU A 371 3.07 -8.80 19.29
CA GLU A 371 2.25 -10.00 19.38
C GLU A 371 0.96 -9.66 20.13
N GLN A 372 -0.18 -10.10 19.59
CA GLN A 372 -1.50 -9.91 20.19
C GLN A 372 -2.22 -11.25 20.26
N THR A 373 -3.06 -11.43 21.27
CA THR A 373 -3.88 -12.64 21.40
C THR A 373 -5.30 -12.38 20.92
N THR A 374 -5.89 -13.37 20.24
CA THR A 374 -7.30 -13.33 19.82
C THR A 374 -7.87 -14.74 19.70
N THR A 375 -9.19 -14.85 19.56
CA THR A 375 -9.89 -16.12 19.37
C THR A 375 -9.78 -16.58 17.92
N LEU A 376 -9.33 -17.82 17.70
CA LEU A 376 -9.41 -18.50 16.41
C LEU A 376 -10.82 -19.03 16.21
N LEU A 377 -11.61 -18.37 15.37
CA LEU A 377 -13.01 -18.75 15.13
C LEU A 377 -13.11 -20.01 14.25
N ASP A 378 -12.34 -20.05 13.16
CA ASP A 378 -12.35 -21.17 12.21
C ASP A 378 -11.05 -21.21 11.38
N ILE A 379 -10.81 -22.31 10.67
CA ILE A 379 -9.73 -22.43 9.69
C ILE A 379 -10.33 -22.76 8.32
N HIS A 380 -10.24 -21.80 7.40
CA HIS A 380 -10.75 -21.94 6.04
C HIS A 380 -9.62 -22.24 5.06
N VAL A 381 -9.97 -22.80 3.89
CA VAL A 381 -9.02 -23.10 2.83
C VAL A 381 -9.36 -22.28 1.59
N SER A 382 -8.40 -21.51 1.10
CA SER A 382 -8.50 -20.77 -0.16
C SER A 382 -7.84 -21.55 -1.28
N ILE A 383 -8.36 -21.44 -2.51
CA ILE A 383 -7.77 -22.03 -3.71
C ILE A 383 -7.15 -20.93 -4.56
N GLY A 384 -5.84 -20.97 -4.75
CA GLY A 384 -5.10 -20.03 -5.58
C GLY A 384 -5.32 -20.25 -7.09
N SER A 385 -4.83 -19.33 -7.91
CA SER A 385 -4.96 -19.37 -9.38
C SER A 385 -4.41 -20.67 -9.99
N LYS A 386 -3.27 -21.16 -9.47
CA LYS A 386 -2.64 -22.43 -9.87
C LYS A 386 -3.23 -23.66 -9.16
N GLY A 387 -4.33 -23.51 -8.43
CA GLY A 387 -5.00 -24.59 -7.70
C GLY A 387 -4.45 -24.88 -6.30
N LYS A 388 -3.39 -24.20 -5.85
CA LYS A 388 -2.80 -24.37 -4.52
C LYS A 388 -3.85 -24.10 -3.43
N ALA A 389 -4.10 -25.08 -2.57
CA ALA A 389 -5.00 -25.00 -1.44
C ALA A 389 -4.22 -24.49 -0.20
N THR A 390 -4.58 -23.31 0.29
CA THR A 390 -3.85 -22.62 1.37
C THR A 390 -4.78 -22.39 2.57
N PRO A 391 -4.47 -22.96 3.74
CA PRO A 391 -5.25 -22.73 4.95
C PRO A 391 -4.97 -21.34 5.53
N PHE A 392 -6.00 -20.69 6.05
CA PHE A 392 -5.91 -19.42 6.76
C PHE A 392 -6.86 -19.44 7.97
N ALA A 393 -6.42 -18.78 9.04
CA ALA A 393 -7.17 -18.57 10.25
C ALA A 393 -8.21 -17.47 10.03
N VAL A 394 -9.45 -17.73 10.46
CA VAL A 394 -10.51 -16.73 10.65
C VAL A 394 -10.50 -16.38 12.13
N LEU A 395 -10.24 -15.11 12.43
CA LEU A 395 -9.99 -14.62 13.77
C LEU A 395 -11.10 -13.69 14.23
N GLU A 396 -11.32 -13.64 15.53
CA GLU A 396 -12.02 -12.51 16.13
C GLU A 396 -11.19 -11.23 15.86
N PRO A 397 -11.79 -10.16 15.30
CA PRO A 397 -11.02 -8.99 14.86
C PRO A 397 -10.17 -8.40 15.99
N VAL A 398 -8.85 -8.36 15.79
CA VAL A 398 -7.88 -7.87 16.78
C VAL A 398 -6.99 -6.79 16.17
N PHE A 399 -6.64 -5.76 16.93
CA PHE A 399 -5.75 -4.70 16.44
C PHE A 399 -4.29 -5.10 16.68
N VAL A 400 -3.49 -5.21 15.60
CA VAL A 400 -2.08 -5.63 15.65
C VAL A 400 -1.26 -4.67 14.82
N GLY A 401 -0.27 -3.97 15.40
CA GLY A 401 0.63 -3.09 14.66
C GLY A 401 -0.08 -2.14 13.70
N GLY A 402 -1.01 -1.33 14.20
CA GLY A 402 -1.66 -0.26 13.42
C GLY A 402 -2.86 -0.65 12.54
N SER A 403 -3.23 -1.94 12.42
CA SER A 403 -4.45 -2.33 11.69
C SER A 403 -5.20 -3.50 12.32
N THR A 404 -6.51 -3.54 12.08
CA THR A 404 -7.34 -4.67 12.50
C THR A 404 -7.10 -5.89 11.62
N VAL A 405 -6.78 -7.01 12.26
CA VAL A 405 -6.57 -8.32 11.65
C VAL A 405 -7.77 -9.21 11.99
N ALA A 406 -8.47 -9.68 10.97
CA ALA A 406 -9.54 -10.68 11.10
C ALA A 406 -9.20 -12.01 10.40
N MET A 407 -8.11 -12.03 9.62
CA MET A 407 -7.63 -13.22 8.94
C MET A 407 -6.11 -13.26 9.00
N ALA A 408 -5.54 -14.45 9.20
CA ALA A 408 -4.10 -14.66 9.26
C ALA A 408 -3.70 -15.94 8.53
N THR A 409 -2.52 -15.95 7.91
CA THR A 409 -2.04 -17.13 7.18
C THR A 409 -1.64 -18.25 8.14
N LEU A 410 -1.89 -19.49 7.71
CA LEU A 410 -1.36 -20.71 8.35
C LEU A 410 -0.40 -21.47 7.42
N HIS A 411 -0.07 -20.89 6.25
CA HIS A 411 0.83 -21.40 5.21
C HIS A 411 0.42 -22.70 4.53
N ASN A 412 0.36 -23.83 5.25
CA ASN A 412 0.05 -25.16 4.71
C ASN A 412 -0.39 -26.13 5.82
N GLU A 413 -0.84 -27.34 5.43
CA GLU A 413 -1.28 -28.38 6.38
C GLU A 413 -0.23 -28.71 7.43
N ASP A 414 1.04 -28.86 7.02
CA ASP A 414 2.12 -29.28 7.91
C ASP A 414 2.36 -28.25 9.01
N GLN A 415 2.28 -26.96 8.67
CA GLN A 415 2.39 -25.85 9.61
C GLN A 415 1.21 -25.80 10.58
N VAL A 416 -0.02 -26.01 10.12
CA VAL A 416 -1.19 -26.10 11.01
C VAL A 416 -1.01 -27.23 12.02
N ARG A 417 -0.57 -28.40 11.55
CA ARG A 417 -0.31 -29.57 12.40
C ARG A 417 0.85 -29.36 13.36
N ALA A 418 1.93 -28.72 12.92
CA ALA A 418 3.09 -28.42 13.76
C ALA A 418 2.76 -27.41 14.86
N LYS A 419 1.93 -26.41 14.56
CA LYS A 419 1.45 -25.39 15.53
C LYS A 419 0.34 -25.90 16.45
N ASP A 420 -0.29 -27.04 16.12
CA ASP A 420 -1.46 -27.63 16.82
C ASP A 420 -2.58 -26.62 17.09
N VAL A 421 -2.85 -25.70 16.16
CA VAL A 421 -3.95 -24.73 16.30
C VAL A 421 -5.30 -25.36 15.95
N ARG A 422 -6.33 -25.03 16.72
CA ARG A 422 -7.68 -25.62 16.60
C ARG A 422 -8.74 -24.52 16.63
N PRO A 423 -9.79 -24.58 15.79
CA PRO A 423 -10.94 -23.70 15.93
C PRO A 423 -11.44 -23.69 17.39
N GLY A 424 -11.62 -22.51 17.96
CA GLY A 424 -11.91 -22.26 19.38
C GLY A 424 -10.69 -21.93 20.26
N ASP A 425 -9.45 -22.10 19.78
CA ASP A 425 -8.26 -21.72 20.54
C ASP A 425 -8.13 -20.20 20.69
N THR A 426 -7.60 -19.74 21.81
CA THR A 426 -6.94 -18.44 21.86
C THR A 426 -5.56 -18.58 21.22
N VAL A 427 -5.28 -17.76 20.21
CA VAL A 427 -4.04 -17.82 19.41
C VAL A 427 -3.25 -16.52 19.49
N VAL A 428 -1.93 -16.63 19.43
CA VAL A 428 -1.03 -15.49 19.29
C VAL A 428 -0.91 -15.15 17.81
N VAL A 429 -1.23 -13.91 17.48
CA VAL A 429 -1.18 -13.34 16.14
C VAL A 429 -0.16 -12.22 16.14
N ARG A 430 0.67 -12.21 15.11
CA ARG A 430 1.53 -11.07 14.82
C ARG A 430 1.41 -10.72 13.35
N LYS A 431 1.94 -9.56 12.98
CA LYS A 431 2.23 -9.27 11.59
C LYS A 431 3.66 -9.67 11.29
N ALA A 432 3.84 -10.73 10.50
CA ALA A 432 5.10 -11.01 9.86
C ALA A 432 5.51 -9.77 9.08
N GLY A 433 6.71 -9.30 9.40
CA GLY A 433 7.28 -8.13 8.79
C GLY A 433 6.67 -6.77 9.18
N ASP A 434 5.49 -6.71 9.83
CA ASP A 434 4.54 -5.57 9.99
C ASP A 434 3.39 -5.43 8.94
N VAL A 435 3.17 -6.41 8.05
CA VAL A 435 2.04 -6.41 7.08
C VAL A 435 1.26 -7.72 7.04
N ILE A 436 1.92 -8.88 6.94
CA ILE A 436 1.21 -10.14 6.70
C ILE A 436 0.83 -10.76 8.05
N PRO A 437 -0.45 -10.83 8.42
CA PRO A 437 -0.81 -11.42 9.69
C PRO A 437 -0.59 -12.94 9.65
N GLU A 438 0.09 -13.47 10.64
CA GLU A 438 0.32 -14.90 10.82
C GLU A 438 -0.04 -15.34 12.24
N VAL A 439 -0.53 -16.57 12.36
CA VAL A 439 -0.74 -17.21 13.66
C VAL A 439 0.54 -17.92 14.06
N LEU A 440 1.11 -17.61 15.23
CA LEU A 440 2.30 -18.28 15.75
C LEU A 440 1.96 -19.61 16.40
N GLY A 441 0.91 -19.63 17.20
CA GLY A 441 0.46 -20.81 17.92
C GLY A 441 -0.63 -20.50 18.93
N PRO A 442 -1.17 -21.54 19.59
CA PRO A 442 -2.19 -21.42 20.62
C PRO A 442 -1.59 -21.01 21.96
N VAL A 443 -2.36 -20.26 22.75
CA VAL A 443 -2.10 -20.02 24.17
C VAL A 443 -2.60 -21.24 24.95
N LEU A 444 -1.73 -22.23 25.14
CA LEU A 444 -2.10 -23.54 25.66
C LEU A 444 -2.77 -23.50 27.05
N GLU A 445 -2.43 -22.52 27.88
CA GLU A 445 -3.02 -22.32 29.21
C GLU A 445 -4.49 -21.91 29.15
N GLN A 446 -4.92 -21.30 28.04
CA GLN A 446 -6.29 -20.83 27.83
C GLN A 446 -7.11 -21.78 26.93
N ARG A 447 -6.53 -22.92 26.55
CA ARG A 447 -7.18 -23.88 25.65
C ARG A 447 -8.39 -24.56 26.34
N PRO A 448 -9.60 -24.46 25.76
CA PRO A 448 -10.74 -25.27 26.18
C PRO A 448 -10.46 -26.78 26.04
N SER A 449 -10.99 -27.58 26.98
CA SER A 449 -10.66 -29.00 27.09
C SER A 449 -11.28 -29.90 26.01
N ASP A 450 -12.21 -29.39 25.21
CA ASP A 450 -13.04 -30.14 24.25
C ASP A 450 -12.78 -29.79 22.76
N LEU A 451 -11.67 -29.11 22.43
CA LEU A 451 -11.38 -28.75 21.04
C LEU A 451 -10.85 -29.91 20.19
N SER A 452 -11.60 -30.24 19.12
CA SER A 452 -11.20 -31.21 18.11
C SER A 452 -10.04 -30.71 17.24
N LYS A 453 -9.15 -31.61 16.84
CA LYS A 453 -8.05 -31.27 15.92
C LYS A 453 -8.61 -30.94 14.53
N TRP A 454 -8.12 -29.85 13.95
CA TRP A 454 -8.45 -29.51 12.57
C TRP A 454 -7.83 -30.53 11.61
N THR A 455 -8.58 -30.89 10.57
CA THR A 455 -8.12 -31.81 9.52
C THR A 455 -8.21 -31.11 8.17
N PHE A 456 -7.19 -31.31 7.33
CA PHE A 456 -7.18 -30.70 6.02
C PHE A 456 -8.31 -31.31 5.16
N PRO A 457 -9.13 -30.49 4.49
CA PRO A 457 -10.23 -31.00 3.68
C PRO A 457 -9.69 -31.86 2.53
N SER A 458 -10.28 -33.04 2.32
CA SER A 458 -9.91 -33.94 1.22
C SER A 458 -10.47 -33.49 -0.14
N VAL A 459 -11.41 -32.55 -0.13
CA VAL A 459 -12.08 -32.00 -1.32
C VAL A 459 -11.95 -30.48 -1.37
N CYS A 460 -11.95 -29.96 -2.59
CA CYS A 460 -11.89 -28.54 -2.87
C CYS A 460 -13.15 -27.85 -2.31
N PRO A 461 -13.03 -26.70 -1.62
CA PRO A 461 -14.17 -25.99 -1.01
C PRO A 461 -15.09 -25.32 -2.04
N CYS A 462 -14.77 -25.40 -3.33
CA CYS A 462 -15.65 -24.92 -4.39
C CYS A 462 -16.89 -25.80 -4.53
N THR A 463 -17.90 -25.29 -5.24
CA THR A 463 -19.20 -25.95 -5.45
C THR A 463 -19.13 -27.35 -6.08
N HIS A 464 -18.02 -27.70 -6.74
CA HIS A 464 -17.84 -29.00 -7.41
C HIS A 464 -17.21 -30.07 -6.52
N ALA A 465 -16.68 -29.70 -5.34
CA ALA A 465 -16.12 -30.61 -4.33
C ALA A 465 -15.15 -31.68 -4.88
N LYS A 466 -14.30 -31.31 -5.86
CA LYS A 466 -13.34 -32.24 -6.46
C LYS A 466 -12.18 -32.57 -5.51
N PRO A 467 -11.58 -33.77 -5.55
CA PRO A 467 -10.49 -34.15 -4.67
C PRO A 467 -9.30 -33.19 -4.73
N LEU A 468 -8.74 -32.87 -3.57
CA LEU A 468 -7.45 -32.17 -3.46
C LEU A 468 -6.33 -33.22 -3.48
N ILE A 469 -5.30 -32.97 -4.28
CA ILE A 469 -4.18 -33.89 -4.48
C ILE A 469 -2.91 -33.25 -3.93
N ARG A 470 -2.20 -33.98 -3.07
CA ARG A 470 -0.84 -33.64 -2.61
C ARG A 470 0.13 -34.59 -3.28
N GLN A 471 1.08 -34.06 -4.05
CA GLN A 471 2.09 -34.86 -4.73
C GLN A 471 3.21 -35.24 -3.75
N ASP A 472 3.93 -36.33 -4.03
CA ASP A 472 5.06 -36.75 -3.22
C ASP A 472 6.15 -35.68 -3.22
N GLY A 473 6.53 -35.20 -2.03
CA GLY A 473 7.50 -34.12 -1.83
C GLY A 473 6.91 -32.71 -1.74
N ASP A 474 5.63 -32.50 -2.07
CA ASP A 474 4.98 -31.20 -1.93
C ASP A 474 4.46 -30.97 -0.50
N ALA A 475 4.63 -29.74 0.00
CA ALA A 475 4.04 -29.29 1.27
C ALA A 475 2.58 -28.84 1.12
N ALA A 476 2.09 -28.63 -0.11
CA ALA A 476 0.77 -28.09 -0.38
C ALA A 476 -0.14 -29.09 -1.12
N HIS A 477 -1.45 -28.96 -0.89
CA HIS A 477 -2.48 -29.63 -1.67
C HIS A 477 -2.88 -28.78 -2.88
N TYR A 478 -3.33 -29.43 -3.95
CA TYR A 478 -3.75 -28.77 -5.18
C TYR A 478 -5.11 -29.25 -5.68
N CYS A 479 -5.96 -28.30 -6.08
CA CYS A 479 -7.15 -28.57 -6.86
C CYS A 479 -6.75 -28.72 -8.34
N CYS A 480 -6.84 -29.93 -8.87
CA CYS A 480 -6.48 -30.22 -10.25
C CYS A 480 -7.66 -30.07 -11.23
N PHE A 481 -8.86 -29.76 -10.73
CA PHE A 481 -10.03 -29.59 -11.58
C PHE A 481 -9.91 -28.32 -12.43
N GLU A 482 -9.84 -28.48 -13.76
CA GLU A 482 -9.59 -27.39 -14.72
C GLU A 482 -10.69 -26.33 -14.69
N SER A 483 -11.96 -26.75 -14.60
CA SER A 483 -13.11 -25.84 -14.55
C SER A 483 -13.44 -25.38 -13.13
N CYS A 484 -12.48 -25.39 -12.20
CA CYS A 484 -12.71 -24.90 -10.85
C CYS A 484 -12.94 -23.38 -10.85
N PRO A 485 -14.09 -22.89 -10.36
CA PRO A 485 -14.41 -21.47 -10.39
C PRO A 485 -13.44 -20.61 -9.57
N GLU A 486 -12.92 -21.16 -8.46
CA GLU A 486 -11.92 -20.47 -7.62
C GLU A 486 -10.58 -20.30 -8.35
N ARG A 487 -10.16 -21.33 -9.12
CA ARG A 487 -8.96 -21.25 -9.98
C ARG A 487 -9.16 -20.25 -11.10
N LEU A 488 -10.31 -20.29 -11.77
CA LEU A 488 -10.66 -19.36 -12.84
C LEU A 488 -10.63 -17.91 -12.35
N ARG A 489 -11.23 -17.63 -11.19
CA ARG A 489 -11.21 -16.29 -10.57
C ARG A 489 -9.78 -15.82 -10.33
N GLY A 490 -8.95 -16.64 -9.69
CA GLY A 490 -7.55 -16.32 -9.46
C GLY A 490 -6.75 -16.15 -10.75
N TRP A 491 -7.06 -16.93 -11.80
CA TRP A 491 -6.40 -16.85 -13.10
C TRP A 491 -6.77 -15.56 -13.83
N ILE A 492 -8.05 -15.18 -13.89
CA ILE A 492 -8.48 -13.90 -14.48
C ILE A 492 -7.82 -12.73 -13.75
N LYS A 493 -7.77 -12.77 -12.40
CA LYS A 493 -7.09 -11.74 -11.61
C LYS A 493 -5.61 -11.63 -11.97
N HIS A 494 -4.91 -12.76 -12.09
CA HIS A 494 -3.51 -12.77 -12.50
C HIS A 494 -3.31 -12.28 -13.92
N PHE A 495 -4.18 -12.69 -14.84
CA PHE A 495 -4.16 -12.28 -16.25
C PHE A 495 -4.35 -10.76 -16.42
N ALA A 496 -5.22 -10.16 -15.60
CA ALA A 496 -5.47 -8.73 -15.56
C ALA A 496 -4.44 -7.92 -14.77
N ALA A 497 -3.53 -8.58 -14.04
CA ALA A 497 -2.60 -7.91 -13.13
C ALA A 497 -1.65 -6.95 -13.87
N ARG A 498 -1.12 -5.98 -13.14
CA ARG A 498 -0.25 -4.93 -13.69
C ARG A 498 0.96 -5.52 -14.41
N ASN A 499 1.59 -6.59 -13.91
CA ASN A 499 2.74 -7.26 -14.53
C ASN A 499 2.37 -8.22 -15.69
N ALA A 500 1.08 -8.56 -15.83
CA ALA A 500 0.54 -9.32 -16.95
C ALA A 500 -0.05 -8.35 -18.00
N LEU A 501 -1.30 -8.52 -18.41
CA LEU A 501 -1.88 -7.69 -19.48
C LEU A 501 -2.33 -6.29 -19.05
N ASP A 502 -2.19 -5.92 -17.77
CA ASP A 502 -2.48 -4.57 -17.27
C ASP A 502 -3.93 -4.11 -17.57
N ILE A 503 -4.89 -4.99 -17.29
CA ILE A 503 -6.33 -4.71 -17.50
C ILE A 503 -6.87 -4.01 -16.25
N GLU A 504 -6.73 -2.69 -16.23
CA GLU A 504 -7.31 -1.85 -15.19
C GLU A 504 -8.84 -1.98 -15.14
N HIS A 505 -9.43 -1.64 -14.00
CA HIS A 505 -10.88 -1.69 -13.74
C HIS A 505 -11.54 -3.08 -13.77
N LEU A 506 -10.79 -4.18 -13.88
CA LEU A 506 -11.28 -5.56 -13.72
C LEU A 506 -10.97 -6.13 -12.31
N GLY A 507 -11.60 -5.56 -11.28
CA GLY A 507 -11.40 -5.96 -9.88
C GLY A 507 -12.10 -7.27 -9.48
N GLU A 508 -11.70 -7.85 -8.34
CA GLU A 508 -12.17 -9.15 -7.82
C GLU A 508 -13.69 -9.32 -7.82
N GLN A 509 -14.43 -8.31 -7.34
CA GLN A 509 -15.90 -8.37 -7.27
C GLN A 509 -16.55 -8.39 -8.66
N ARG A 510 -15.96 -7.67 -9.63
CA ARG A 510 -16.42 -7.70 -11.04
C ARG A 510 -16.15 -9.06 -11.67
N ILE A 511 -14.97 -9.62 -11.44
CA ILE A 511 -14.61 -10.97 -11.92
C ILE A 511 -15.62 -11.99 -11.37
N ARG A 512 -15.90 -11.95 -10.06
CA ARG A 512 -16.88 -12.84 -9.42
C ARG A 512 -18.26 -12.72 -10.05
N LEU A 513 -18.74 -11.48 -10.24
CA LEU A 513 -20.02 -11.21 -10.86
C LEU A 513 -20.09 -11.68 -12.32
N PHE A 514 -19.06 -11.40 -13.12
CA PHE A 514 -19.02 -11.78 -14.54
C PHE A 514 -18.96 -13.30 -14.74
N ILE A 515 -18.23 -14.03 -13.89
CA ILE A 515 -18.25 -15.50 -13.88
C ILE A 515 -19.66 -15.99 -13.52
N LYS A 516 -20.28 -15.42 -12.47
CA LYS A 516 -21.62 -15.84 -12.00
C LYS A 516 -22.71 -15.60 -13.03
N LEU A 517 -22.65 -14.49 -13.77
CA LEU A 517 -23.55 -14.16 -14.88
C LEU A 517 -23.24 -14.97 -16.16
N GLY A 518 -22.15 -15.75 -16.16
CA GLY A 518 -21.71 -16.53 -17.32
C GLY A 518 -21.15 -15.68 -18.46
N LEU A 519 -20.76 -14.42 -18.18
CA LEU A 519 -20.10 -13.54 -19.14
C LEU A 519 -18.64 -13.95 -19.38
N ILE A 520 -18.00 -14.55 -18.37
CA ILE A 520 -16.63 -15.09 -18.48
C ILE A 520 -16.63 -16.54 -18.01
N ALA A 521 -16.31 -17.47 -18.91
CA ALA A 521 -16.10 -18.88 -18.58
C ALA A 521 -14.61 -19.28 -18.64
N ASN A 522 -13.78 -18.51 -19.34
CA ASN A 522 -12.32 -18.65 -19.40
C ASN A 522 -11.67 -17.28 -19.63
N ILE A 523 -10.34 -17.20 -19.51
CA ILE A 523 -9.60 -15.94 -19.65
C ILE A 523 -9.74 -15.26 -21.02
N ALA A 524 -10.00 -16.00 -22.10
CA ALA A 524 -10.15 -15.41 -23.43
C ALA A 524 -11.49 -14.69 -23.62
N ASP A 525 -12.53 -15.09 -22.86
CA ASP A 525 -13.84 -14.45 -22.95
C ASP A 525 -13.80 -12.98 -22.44
N ILE A 526 -12.74 -12.57 -21.72
CA ILE A 526 -12.51 -11.18 -21.33
C ILE A 526 -12.53 -10.24 -22.54
N PHE A 527 -11.95 -10.67 -23.67
CA PHE A 527 -11.89 -9.85 -24.89
C PHE A 527 -13.20 -9.87 -25.69
N SER A 528 -14.16 -10.72 -25.31
CA SER A 528 -15.52 -10.72 -25.85
C SER A 528 -16.45 -9.78 -25.07
N LEU A 529 -15.97 -9.12 -24.01
CA LEU A 529 -16.69 -8.08 -23.27
C LEU A 529 -16.70 -6.78 -24.10
N ASN A 530 -17.50 -6.79 -25.16
CA ASN A 530 -17.72 -5.65 -26.05
C ASN A 530 -18.91 -4.80 -25.55
N PRO A 531 -19.23 -3.65 -26.18
CA PRO A 531 -20.36 -2.81 -25.78
C PRO A 531 -21.71 -3.56 -25.72
N GLY A 532 -21.90 -4.62 -26.53
CA GLY A 532 -23.07 -5.51 -26.49
C GLY A 532 -23.07 -6.48 -25.29
N GLY A 533 -21.90 -6.96 -24.85
CA GLY A 533 -21.76 -7.76 -23.63
C GLY A 533 -22.10 -6.98 -22.35
N PHE A 534 -21.96 -5.65 -22.39
CA PHE A 534 -22.40 -4.75 -21.32
C PHE A 534 -23.88 -4.37 -21.40
N GLU A 535 -24.56 -4.63 -22.51
CA GLU A 535 -25.99 -4.32 -22.67
C GLU A 535 -26.84 -5.10 -21.66
N LEU A 536 -26.45 -6.35 -21.38
CA LEU A 536 -27.01 -7.16 -20.30
C LEU A 536 -26.80 -6.51 -18.92
N LEU A 537 -25.61 -5.97 -18.64
CA LEU A 537 -25.34 -5.29 -17.38
C LEU A 537 -26.17 -4.00 -17.27
N LYS A 538 -26.37 -3.29 -18.38
CA LYS A 538 -27.24 -2.10 -18.43
C LYS A 538 -28.70 -2.50 -18.16
N GLU A 539 -29.20 -3.56 -18.79
CA GLU A 539 -30.55 -4.09 -18.56
C GLU A 539 -30.74 -4.46 -17.08
N LEU A 540 -29.82 -5.24 -16.51
CA LEU A 540 -29.88 -5.63 -15.10
C LEU A 540 -29.75 -4.43 -14.15
N LYS A 541 -28.95 -3.43 -14.51
CA LYS A 541 -28.79 -2.20 -13.71
C LYS A 541 -30.09 -1.39 -13.63
N TYR A 542 -30.87 -1.33 -14.69
CA TYR A 542 -32.16 -0.62 -14.70
C TYR A 542 -33.37 -1.52 -14.44
N SER A 543 -33.14 -2.78 -14.04
CA SER A 543 -34.20 -3.74 -13.76
C SER A 543 -34.91 -3.47 -12.43
N THR A 544 -36.18 -3.86 -12.38
CA THR A 544 -36.92 -4.02 -11.14
C THR A 544 -36.85 -5.49 -10.72
N TRP A 545 -36.38 -5.74 -9.51
CA TRP A 545 -36.13 -7.06 -8.95
C TRP A 545 -37.30 -7.50 -8.08
N ALA A 546 -37.90 -8.63 -8.42
CA ALA A 546 -38.96 -9.24 -7.62
C ALA A 546 -38.38 -10.31 -6.68
N THR A 547 -38.81 -10.31 -5.42
CA THR A 547 -38.53 -11.41 -4.48
C THR A 547 -39.71 -11.60 -3.52
N ARG A 548 -39.75 -12.75 -2.85
CA ARG A 548 -40.84 -13.12 -1.95
C ARG A 548 -40.33 -13.23 -0.52
N LEU A 549 -41.00 -12.54 0.39
CA LEU A 549 -40.73 -12.55 1.83
C LEU A 549 -41.18 -13.86 2.48
N LYS A 550 -40.73 -14.11 3.72
CA LYS A 550 -41.05 -15.33 4.49
C LYS A 550 -42.56 -15.51 4.73
N ASP A 551 -43.30 -14.42 4.79
CA ASP A 551 -44.77 -14.38 4.97
C ASP A 551 -45.54 -14.61 3.65
N GLY A 552 -44.84 -14.79 2.52
CA GLY A 552 -45.43 -15.01 1.20
C GLY A 552 -45.65 -13.73 0.38
N THR A 553 -45.34 -12.55 0.94
CA THR A 553 -45.54 -11.26 0.29
C THR A 553 -44.51 -11.03 -0.82
N GLU A 554 -44.93 -10.59 -2.01
CA GLU A 554 -44.03 -10.20 -3.10
C GLU A 554 -43.63 -8.72 -3.00
N ILE A 555 -42.33 -8.46 -3.10
CA ILE A 555 -41.75 -7.12 -3.11
C ILE A 555 -40.99 -6.88 -4.41
N PHE A 556 -41.02 -5.63 -4.86
CA PHE A 556 -40.36 -5.16 -6.08
C PHE A 556 -39.43 -4.01 -5.71
N LEU A 557 -38.13 -4.18 -5.94
CA LEU A 557 -37.11 -3.18 -5.64
C LEU A 557 -36.31 -2.91 -6.90
N ASP A 558 -36.10 -1.64 -7.25
CA ASP A 558 -35.10 -1.33 -8.26
C ASP A 558 -33.68 -1.61 -7.75
N THR A 559 -32.72 -1.69 -8.67
CA THR A 559 -31.31 -1.98 -8.35
C THR A 559 -30.72 -1.04 -7.30
N SER A 560 -31.13 0.23 -7.25
CA SER A 560 -30.63 1.19 -6.27
C SER A 560 -31.15 0.91 -4.85
N LEU A 561 -32.40 0.46 -4.73
CA LEU A 561 -32.99 0.05 -3.46
C LEU A 561 -32.42 -1.29 -3.00
N VAL A 562 -32.17 -2.24 -3.91
CA VAL A 562 -31.47 -3.49 -3.57
C VAL A 562 -30.03 -3.19 -3.11
N ALA A 563 -29.36 -2.20 -3.71
CA ALA A 563 -28.05 -1.75 -3.26
C ALA A 563 -28.11 -1.10 -1.86
N ALA A 564 -29.12 -0.26 -1.59
CA ALA A 564 -29.32 0.29 -0.25
C ALA A 564 -29.53 -0.81 0.81
N LEU A 565 -30.18 -1.92 0.44
CA LEU A 565 -30.39 -3.07 1.30
C LEU A 565 -29.08 -3.82 1.60
N SER A 566 -28.18 -3.96 0.63
CA SER A 566 -26.87 -4.59 0.84
C SER A 566 -26.01 -3.83 1.87
N HIS A 567 -26.20 -2.52 1.97
CA HIS A 567 -25.51 -1.66 2.94
C HIS A 567 -26.14 -1.67 4.35
N LEU A 568 -27.15 -2.51 4.62
CA LEU A 568 -27.75 -2.70 5.95
C LEU A 568 -27.20 -3.96 6.63
N ASP A 569 -25.89 -4.06 6.78
CA ASP A 569 -25.25 -5.04 7.65
C ASP A 569 -25.51 -4.72 9.15
N THR A 570 -25.11 -5.63 10.06
CA THR A 570 -25.39 -5.50 11.50
C THR A 570 -24.88 -4.17 12.09
N LYS A 571 -23.73 -3.68 11.61
CA LYS A 571 -23.14 -2.43 12.05
C LYS A 571 -23.94 -1.23 11.53
N ASN A 572 -24.26 -1.22 10.23
CA ASN A 572 -25.00 -0.17 9.57
C ASN A 572 -26.48 -0.10 10.00
N GLN A 573 -27.08 -1.22 10.41
CA GLN A 573 -28.38 -1.26 11.06
C GLN A 573 -28.34 -0.53 12.41
N HIS A 574 -27.33 -0.81 13.23
CA HIS A 574 -27.15 -0.10 14.50
C HIS A 574 -26.92 1.41 14.27
N GLU A 575 -26.05 1.79 13.34
CA GLU A 575 -25.80 3.20 12.98
C GLU A 575 -27.05 3.91 12.44
N LEU A 576 -27.85 3.23 11.62
CA LEU A 576 -29.15 3.72 11.13
C LEU A 576 -30.10 3.99 12.30
N LEU A 577 -30.28 3.01 13.19
CA LEU A 577 -31.16 3.13 14.36
C LEU A 577 -30.68 4.24 15.30
N VAL A 578 -29.39 4.33 15.59
CA VAL A 578 -28.79 5.43 16.36
C VAL A 578 -29.06 6.78 15.70
N SER A 579 -28.91 6.88 14.38
CA SER A 579 -29.18 8.12 13.64
C SER A 579 -30.66 8.52 13.71
N ILE A 580 -31.57 7.55 13.64
CA ILE A 580 -33.01 7.76 13.84
C ILE A 580 -33.29 8.22 15.28
N GLN A 581 -32.67 7.62 16.30
CA GLN A 581 -32.85 8.04 17.69
C GLN A 581 -32.40 9.50 17.91
N ARG A 582 -31.31 9.95 17.26
CA ARG A 582 -30.88 11.36 17.32
C ARG A 582 -31.93 12.34 16.81
N LEU A 583 -32.82 11.92 15.89
CA LEU A 583 -33.93 12.75 15.40
C LEU A 583 -34.91 13.15 16.51
N LYS A 584 -34.99 12.38 17.62
CA LYS A 584 -35.84 12.71 18.76
C LYS A 584 -35.49 14.04 19.41
N HIS A 585 -34.23 14.48 19.34
CA HIS A 585 -33.77 15.68 20.03
C HIS A 585 -33.71 16.93 19.15
N ARG A 586 -34.26 16.86 17.93
CA ARG A 586 -34.25 17.96 16.96
C ARG A 586 -34.98 19.20 17.50
N PRO A 587 -34.49 20.43 17.20
CA PRO A 587 -35.19 21.66 17.57
C PRO A 587 -36.58 21.77 16.93
N LEU A 588 -37.52 22.41 17.62
CA LEU A 588 -38.91 22.58 17.15
C LEU A 588 -38.99 23.25 15.77
N ALA A 589 -38.11 24.21 15.47
CA ALA A 589 -38.06 24.87 14.16
C ALA A 589 -37.72 23.91 13.01
N GLU A 590 -36.73 23.03 13.21
CA GLU A 590 -36.34 22.02 12.22
C GLU A 590 -37.41 20.92 12.09
N LEU A 591 -38.12 20.61 13.19
CA LEU A 591 -39.27 19.71 13.17
C LEU A 591 -40.43 20.29 12.34
N LEU A 592 -40.81 21.55 12.58
CA LEU A 592 -41.88 22.23 11.82
C LEU A 592 -41.57 22.32 10.33
N PHE A 593 -40.33 22.63 9.98
CA PHE A 593 -39.89 22.63 8.59
C PHE A 593 -39.98 21.24 7.96
N ALA A 594 -39.60 20.20 8.70
CA ALA A 594 -39.66 18.82 8.25
C ALA A 594 -41.08 18.27 8.03
N LEU A 595 -42.10 18.81 8.70
CA LEU A 595 -43.51 18.43 8.49
C LEU A 595 -44.02 18.79 7.08
N ASN A 596 -43.28 19.61 6.32
CA ASN A 596 -43.58 20.02 4.94
C ASN A 596 -45.00 20.61 4.79
N ILE A 597 -45.34 21.55 5.67
CA ILE A 597 -46.59 22.31 5.58
C ILE A 597 -46.48 23.28 4.40
N ASP A 598 -47.51 23.35 3.55
CA ASP A 598 -47.48 24.17 2.34
C ASP A 598 -47.20 25.66 2.65
N GLY A 599 -46.26 26.24 1.89
CA GLY A 599 -45.75 27.59 2.10
C GLY A 599 -44.79 27.77 3.30
N LEU A 600 -44.70 26.85 4.25
CA LEU A 600 -43.86 26.99 5.45
C LEU A 600 -42.38 26.66 5.16
N GLY A 601 -41.61 27.66 4.76
CA GLY A 601 -40.16 27.56 4.58
C GLY A 601 -39.37 27.55 5.89
N GLU A 602 -38.07 27.22 5.82
CA GLU A 602 -37.20 27.05 7.00
C GLU A 602 -37.10 28.32 7.86
N VAL A 603 -36.98 29.48 7.22
CA VAL A 603 -36.92 30.78 7.92
C VAL A 603 -38.22 31.06 8.66
N THR A 604 -39.36 30.83 8.02
CA THR A 604 -40.67 31.04 8.65
C THR A 604 -40.93 30.02 9.75
N ALA A 605 -40.50 28.76 9.59
CA ALA A 605 -40.59 27.74 10.63
C ALA A 605 -39.81 28.13 11.90
N LYS A 606 -38.63 28.76 11.75
CA LYS A 606 -37.87 29.33 12.89
C LYS A 606 -38.64 30.44 13.59
N ILE A 607 -39.24 31.35 12.83
CA ILE A 607 -40.01 32.47 13.40
C ILE A 607 -41.26 31.95 14.12
N VAL A 608 -41.97 30.97 13.55
CA VAL A 608 -43.14 30.33 14.17
C VAL A 608 -42.76 29.58 15.45
N ALA A 609 -41.66 28.82 15.46
CA ALA A 609 -41.17 28.12 16.65
C ALA A 609 -40.67 29.06 17.75
N GLN A 610 -40.27 30.29 17.41
CA GLN A 610 -39.93 31.34 18.39
C GLN A 610 -41.18 31.97 18.99
N ALA A 611 -42.23 32.17 18.18
CA ALA A 611 -43.50 32.71 18.64
C ALA A 611 -44.27 31.71 19.53
N PHE A 612 -44.16 30.42 19.22
CA PHE A 612 -44.83 29.34 19.95
C PHE A 612 -43.79 28.28 20.37
N PRO A 613 -43.33 28.30 21.63
CA PRO A 613 -42.26 27.41 22.11
C PRO A 613 -42.67 25.93 22.21
N HIS A 614 -43.94 25.58 22.02
CA HIS A 614 -44.44 24.20 22.01
C HIS A 614 -45.30 23.90 20.77
N LEU A 615 -45.21 22.68 20.23
CA LEU A 615 -46.00 22.27 19.05
C LEU A 615 -47.52 22.31 19.30
N ASP A 616 -47.95 21.97 20.51
CA ASP A 616 -49.38 21.98 20.89
C ASP A 616 -49.97 23.40 20.88
N GLU A 617 -49.18 24.41 21.25
CA GLU A 617 -49.60 25.81 21.16
C GLU A 617 -49.86 26.20 19.70
N ILE A 618 -49.00 25.77 18.77
CA ILE A 618 -49.18 26.00 17.32
C ILE A 618 -50.46 25.32 16.81
N ALA A 619 -50.77 24.12 17.30
CA ALA A 619 -51.97 23.39 16.89
C ALA A 619 -53.26 24.09 17.35
N GLU A 620 -53.26 24.66 18.57
CA GLU A 620 -54.40 25.32 19.20
C GLU A 620 -54.60 26.78 18.77
N THR A 621 -53.54 27.45 18.30
CA THR A 621 -53.55 28.86 17.86
C THR A 621 -54.59 29.16 16.78
N SER A 622 -55.18 30.36 16.78
CA SER A 622 -56.12 30.82 15.75
C SER A 622 -55.44 31.35 14.48
N THR A 623 -56.13 31.35 13.34
CA THR A 623 -55.60 31.92 12.08
C THR A 623 -55.24 33.41 12.23
N GLN A 624 -55.94 34.14 13.09
CA GLN A 624 -55.68 35.57 13.34
C GLN A 624 -54.38 35.81 14.10
N GLU A 625 -54.02 34.92 15.02
CA GLU A 625 -52.76 34.98 15.78
C GLU A 625 -51.57 34.57 14.91
N LEU A 626 -51.72 33.55 14.06
CA LEU A 626 -50.70 33.17 13.08
C LEU A 626 -50.37 34.30 12.10
N LEU A 627 -51.37 35.09 11.70
CA LEU A 627 -51.21 36.26 10.82
C LEU A 627 -50.44 37.43 11.47
N GLN A 628 -50.31 37.46 12.80
CA GLN A 628 -49.48 38.47 13.48
C GLN A 628 -47.98 38.18 13.40
N ILE A 629 -47.60 36.98 12.93
CA ILE A 629 -46.21 36.57 12.81
C ILE A 629 -45.61 37.10 11.52
N ASN A 630 -44.47 37.78 11.64
CA ASN A 630 -43.74 38.31 10.50
C ASN A 630 -43.33 37.19 9.52
N GLY A 631 -43.76 37.30 8.26
CA GLY A 631 -43.50 36.30 7.22
C GLY A 631 -44.59 35.24 7.04
N VAL A 632 -45.65 35.21 7.86
CA VAL A 632 -46.80 34.31 7.69
C VAL A 632 -47.90 35.01 6.90
N GLN A 633 -48.24 34.48 5.72
CA GLN A 633 -49.32 34.98 4.86
C GLN A 633 -50.63 34.22 5.12
N ALA A 634 -51.78 34.78 4.71
CA ALA A 634 -53.10 34.17 4.91
C ALA A 634 -53.19 32.71 4.42
N LYS A 635 -52.68 32.43 3.21
CA LYS A 635 -52.63 31.07 2.66
C LYS A 635 -51.78 30.10 3.51
N MET A 636 -50.70 30.58 4.10
CA MET A 636 -49.83 29.78 4.95
C MET A 636 -50.47 29.52 6.33
N ALA A 637 -51.13 30.52 6.91
CA ALA A 637 -51.87 30.35 8.16
C ALA A 637 -53.01 29.33 8.00
N GLU A 638 -53.73 29.38 6.88
CA GLU A 638 -54.73 28.38 6.51
C GLU A 638 -54.12 26.98 6.34
N ALA A 639 -52.97 26.87 5.66
CA ALA A 639 -52.26 25.60 5.48
C ALA A 639 -51.78 24.98 6.80
N ILE A 640 -51.25 25.79 7.72
CA ILE A 640 -50.86 25.35 9.08
C ILE A 640 -52.08 24.80 9.82
N LYS A 641 -53.21 25.52 9.83
CA LYS A 641 -54.44 25.04 10.50
C LYS A 641 -55.00 23.78 9.87
N ALA A 642 -55.03 23.72 8.54
CA ALA A 642 -55.47 22.54 7.81
C ALA A 642 -54.61 21.31 8.14
N PHE A 643 -53.29 21.49 8.27
CA PHE A 643 -52.38 20.42 8.66
C PHE A 643 -52.71 19.83 10.04
N PHE A 644 -52.85 20.68 11.07
CA PHE A 644 -53.13 20.22 12.44
C PHE A 644 -54.57 19.72 12.66
N SER A 645 -55.51 20.10 11.78
CA SER A 645 -56.89 19.60 11.81
C SER A 645 -57.09 18.27 11.08
N SER A 646 -56.09 17.80 10.33
CA SER A 646 -56.15 16.51 9.63
C SER A 646 -56.02 15.33 10.61
N LYS A 647 -56.97 14.39 10.54
CA LYS A 647 -56.98 13.18 11.38
C LYS A 647 -55.74 12.29 11.18
N GLU A 648 -55.21 12.25 9.95
CA GLU A 648 -54.00 11.48 9.61
C GLU A 648 -52.75 12.09 10.26
N ASN A 649 -52.61 13.41 10.17
CA ASN A 649 -51.48 14.12 10.80
C ASN A 649 -51.57 14.07 12.33
N GLN A 650 -52.77 14.19 12.91
CA GLN A 650 -52.97 14.04 14.36
C GLN A 650 -52.51 12.67 14.86
N THR A 651 -52.76 11.61 14.09
CA THR A 651 -52.30 10.25 14.40
C THR A 651 -50.77 10.17 14.36
N SER A 652 -50.15 10.74 13.32
CA SER A 652 -48.69 10.81 13.18
C SER A 652 -48.04 11.59 14.33
N LEU A 653 -48.63 12.73 14.73
CA LEU A 653 -48.17 13.54 15.85
C LEU A 653 -48.32 12.81 17.19
N ALA A 654 -49.38 12.03 17.40
CA ALA A 654 -49.55 11.21 18.59
C ALA A 654 -48.48 10.12 18.70
N LYS A 655 -48.12 9.47 17.57
CA LYS A 655 -47.02 8.51 17.51
C LYS A 655 -45.68 9.17 17.88
N LEU A 656 -45.37 10.36 17.32
CA LEU A 656 -44.17 11.11 17.70
C LEU A 656 -44.10 11.42 19.20
N ARG A 657 -45.24 11.80 19.81
CA ARG A 657 -45.32 12.02 21.27
C ARG A 657 -44.97 10.75 22.04
N SER A 658 -45.60 9.63 21.68
CA SER A 658 -45.33 8.34 22.35
C SER A 658 -43.90 7.83 22.16
N ALA A 659 -43.25 8.19 21.05
CA ALA A 659 -41.86 7.86 20.76
C ALA A 659 -40.84 8.74 21.52
N GLY A 660 -41.28 9.77 22.25
CA GLY A 660 -40.42 10.68 22.99
C GLY A 660 -39.70 11.71 22.10
N VAL A 661 -40.28 12.06 20.95
CA VAL A 661 -39.74 13.13 20.10
C VAL A 661 -39.97 14.47 20.77
N ARG A 662 -38.96 15.32 20.74
CA ARG A 662 -38.98 16.65 21.32
C ARG A 662 -39.89 17.58 20.53
N LEU A 663 -40.90 18.12 21.20
CA LEU A 663 -41.91 19.02 20.61
C LEU A 663 -41.81 20.46 21.12
N ASN A 664 -40.68 20.85 21.71
CA ASN A 664 -40.50 22.14 22.38
C ASN A 664 -39.15 22.81 22.09
N ASN A 665 -39.03 24.10 22.43
CA ASN A 665 -37.88 24.96 22.11
C ASN A 665 -36.92 25.24 23.30
N MET A 666 -36.89 24.42 24.36
CA MET A 666 -36.07 24.63 25.57
C MET A 666 -34.53 24.72 25.33
N PRO A 667 -33.72 25.36 26.20
CA PRO A 667 -32.26 25.28 26.11
C PRO A 667 -31.76 23.88 26.52
N THR A 668 -30.86 23.27 25.74
CA THR A 668 -30.15 22.04 26.12
C THR A 668 -29.10 22.34 27.18
N SER A 669 -29.46 22.16 28.47
CA SER A 669 -28.48 21.97 29.54
C SER A 669 -28.43 20.47 29.91
N ALA A 670 -27.89 19.65 29.02
CA ALA A 670 -27.51 18.29 29.38
C ALA A 670 -26.31 17.90 28.52
N LYS A 671 -25.18 17.65 29.19
CA LYS A 671 -24.06 16.92 28.62
C LYS A 671 -24.61 15.59 28.09
N SER A 672 -24.07 15.14 26.96
CA SER A 672 -24.29 13.80 26.43
C SER A 672 -23.88 12.76 27.48
N GLU A 673 -24.83 12.29 28.27
CA GLU A 673 -24.70 11.07 29.06
C GLU A 673 -24.79 9.87 28.12
N ASN A 674 -23.97 8.85 28.39
CA ASN A 674 -23.89 7.58 27.68
C ASN A 674 -25.29 6.97 27.44
N LEU A 675 -25.76 7.01 26.19
CA LEU A 675 -26.97 6.34 25.71
C LEU A 675 -26.74 4.84 25.43
N LEU A 676 -25.94 4.15 26.25
CA LEU A 676 -25.55 2.74 26.03
C LEU A 676 -26.12 1.75 27.04
N GLU A 677 -26.92 2.17 28.00
CA GLU A 677 -27.47 1.24 28.98
C GLU A 677 -29.00 1.30 29.04
N HIS A 678 -29.60 0.13 28.82
CA HIS A 678 -31.01 -0.27 29.04
C HIS A 678 -31.96 -0.17 27.84
N TYR A 679 -32.21 -1.31 27.17
CA TYR A 679 -33.51 -1.61 26.56
C TYR A 679 -33.80 -3.12 26.57
N ASP A 680 -34.46 -3.58 27.65
CA ASP A 680 -35.27 -4.80 27.66
C ASP A 680 -36.74 -4.37 27.52
N THR A 681 -37.27 -4.35 26.29
CA THR A 681 -38.65 -4.73 25.93
C THR A 681 -38.94 -4.44 24.45
N PRO A 682 -39.40 -5.42 23.66
CA PRO A 682 -39.78 -5.19 22.26
C PRO A 682 -41.16 -4.50 22.18
N PRO A 683 -41.33 -3.47 21.32
CA PRO A 683 -42.64 -2.89 21.06
C PRO A 683 -43.50 -3.80 20.17
N VAL A 684 -44.83 -3.68 20.34
CA VAL A 684 -45.83 -4.46 19.60
C VAL A 684 -45.93 -3.97 18.15
N LEU A 685 -45.84 -4.91 17.21
CA LEU A 685 -45.96 -4.71 15.77
C LEU A 685 -47.28 -3.99 15.39
N PRO A 686 -47.25 -2.91 14.60
CA PRO A 686 -48.46 -2.38 13.98
C PRO A 686 -48.96 -3.35 12.89
N THR A 687 -50.15 -3.90 13.11
CA THR A 687 -50.87 -4.73 12.14
C THR A 687 -51.61 -3.84 11.15
N SER A 688 -50.96 -3.40 10.07
CA SER A 688 -51.71 -2.88 8.92
C SER A 688 -50.91 -3.08 7.62
N PRO A 689 -51.43 -3.86 6.65
CA PRO A 689 -50.76 -4.05 5.38
C PRO A 689 -50.99 -2.82 4.48
N SER A 690 -49.97 -1.97 4.32
CA SER A 690 -49.96 -1.01 3.20
C SER A 690 -49.83 -1.78 1.87
N PRO A 691 -50.39 -1.29 0.76
CA PRO A 691 -50.39 -2.03 -0.51
C PRO A 691 -49.00 -2.01 -1.15
N HIS A 692 -48.38 -3.18 -1.24
CA HIS A 692 -47.02 -3.38 -1.75
C HIS A 692 -46.98 -3.38 -3.29
N GLY A 693 -45.89 -2.89 -3.88
CA GLY A 693 -45.47 -3.31 -5.23
C GLY A 693 -46.08 -2.61 -6.46
N ARG A 694 -46.60 -1.38 -6.36
CA ARG A 694 -46.89 -0.53 -7.53
C ARG A 694 -46.20 0.83 -7.39
N LYS A 695 -46.04 1.56 -8.50
CA LYS A 695 -45.72 3.00 -8.47
C LYS A 695 -46.47 3.64 -7.31
N LEU A 696 -45.72 4.27 -6.40
CA LEU A 696 -46.27 4.96 -5.25
C LEU A 696 -47.45 5.82 -5.73
N THR A 697 -48.59 5.73 -5.06
CA THR A 697 -49.68 6.68 -5.32
C THR A 697 -49.19 8.09 -5.03
N SER A 698 -49.80 9.12 -5.62
CA SER A 698 -49.40 10.52 -5.37
C SER A 698 -49.39 10.87 -3.87
N ASN A 699 -50.25 10.24 -3.08
CA ASN A 699 -50.28 10.40 -1.62
C ASN A 699 -49.07 9.73 -0.92
N GLN A 700 -48.66 8.54 -1.39
CA GLN A 700 -47.49 7.84 -0.87
C GLN A 700 -46.18 8.53 -1.28
N GLU A 701 -46.10 9.11 -2.48
CA GLU A 701 -44.95 9.94 -2.89
C GLU A 701 -44.82 11.16 -1.99
N GLN A 702 -45.92 11.85 -1.69
CA GLN A 702 -45.92 12.96 -0.74
C GLN A 702 -45.51 12.52 0.67
N ALA A 703 -45.95 11.35 1.13
CA ALA A 703 -45.54 10.80 2.42
C ALA A 703 -44.04 10.48 2.46
N LEU A 704 -43.50 9.83 1.42
CA LEU A 704 -42.07 9.57 1.28
C LEU A 704 -41.26 10.87 1.25
N GLN A 705 -41.71 11.90 0.53
CA GLN A 705 -41.05 13.22 0.52
C GLN A 705 -41.03 13.88 1.90
N ARG A 706 -42.09 13.71 2.71
CA ARG A 706 -42.08 14.15 4.13
C ARG A 706 -41.03 13.38 4.94
N VAL A 707 -40.93 12.06 4.76
CA VAL A 707 -39.90 11.24 5.43
C VAL A 707 -38.50 11.70 5.03
N ILE A 708 -38.23 11.89 3.73
CA ILE A 708 -36.92 12.30 3.21
C ILE A 708 -36.50 13.65 3.81
N ARG A 709 -37.38 14.66 3.80
CA ARG A 709 -37.09 15.94 4.46
C ARG A 709 -36.92 15.81 5.97
N PHE A 710 -37.67 14.91 6.60
CA PHE A 710 -37.53 14.64 8.02
C PHE A 710 -36.14 14.06 8.36
N ILE A 711 -35.48 13.35 7.45
CA ILE A 711 -34.17 12.75 7.71
C ILE A 711 -32.98 13.51 7.07
N GLU A 712 -33.25 14.53 6.26
CA GLU A 712 -32.26 15.28 5.49
C GLU A 712 -31.13 15.84 6.37
N GLY A 713 -29.88 15.63 5.95
CA GLY A 713 -28.69 16.11 6.67
C GLY A 713 -28.37 15.40 7.99
N LYS A 714 -29.06 14.30 8.36
CA LYS A 714 -28.88 13.60 9.65
C LYS A 714 -28.39 12.15 9.55
N GLY A 715 -27.72 11.78 8.47
CA GLY A 715 -26.99 10.50 8.36
C GLY A 715 -27.82 9.25 8.02
N VAL A 716 -29.15 9.37 7.90
CA VAL A 716 -30.04 8.25 7.50
C VAL A 716 -30.03 8.00 5.99
N GLY A 717 -29.88 9.05 5.16
CA GLY A 717 -29.79 8.94 3.70
C GLY A 717 -31.14 8.66 3.00
N GLU A 718 -31.40 9.36 1.89
CA GLU A 718 -32.67 9.28 1.13
C GLU A 718 -33.00 7.86 0.66
N GLN A 719 -31.99 7.14 0.15
CA GLN A 719 -32.17 5.77 -0.36
C GLN A 719 -32.58 4.77 0.73
N LYS A 720 -32.10 4.92 1.97
CA LYS A 720 -32.51 4.05 3.08
C LYS A 720 -33.95 4.32 3.49
N ALA A 721 -34.39 5.59 3.51
CA ALA A 721 -35.81 5.91 3.75
C ALA A 721 -36.72 5.37 2.66
N ALA A 722 -36.33 5.54 1.39
CA ALA A 722 -37.07 4.97 0.28
C ALA A 722 -37.16 3.44 0.40
N LEU A 723 -36.05 2.76 0.74
CA LEU A 723 -36.04 1.32 0.98
C LEU A 723 -37.02 0.91 2.09
N LEU A 724 -36.92 1.51 3.29
CA LEU A 724 -37.81 1.21 4.42
C LEU A 724 -39.29 1.38 4.05
N PHE A 725 -39.60 2.40 3.24
CA PHE A 725 -40.95 2.65 2.73
C PHE A 725 -41.41 1.55 1.76
N HIS A 726 -40.56 1.12 0.82
CA HIS A 726 -40.87 0.05 -0.14
C HIS A 726 -40.97 -1.33 0.52
N LEU A 727 -40.24 -1.56 1.61
CA LEU A 727 -40.36 -2.76 2.45
C LEU A 727 -41.63 -2.74 3.33
N GLY A 728 -42.38 -1.64 3.36
CA GLY A 728 -43.57 -1.49 4.18
C GLY A 728 -43.29 -1.35 5.68
N LEU A 729 -42.02 -1.13 6.06
CA LEU A 729 -41.61 -0.94 7.45
C LEU A 729 -42.01 0.44 7.99
N ILE A 730 -42.15 1.42 7.09
CA ILE A 730 -42.66 2.75 7.41
C ILE A 730 -43.72 3.18 6.39
N ALA A 731 -44.78 3.81 6.86
CA ALA A 731 -45.78 4.49 6.02
C ALA A 731 -45.68 6.02 6.14
N ASP A 732 -45.17 6.51 7.28
CA ASP A 732 -44.92 7.92 7.53
C ASP A 732 -43.64 8.13 8.38
N PHE A 733 -43.27 9.39 8.62
CA PHE A 733 -42.05 9.74 9.38
C PHE A 733 -42.10 9.34 10.86
N SER A 734 -43.29 9.10 11.41
CA SER A 734 -43.45 8.70 12.81
C SER A 734 -43.16 7.21 13.03
N ASP A 735 -43.34 6.38 12.00
CA ASP A 735 -43.02 4.94 12.06
C ASP A 735 -41.51 4.68 12.17
N LEU A 736 -40.65 5.63 11.79
CA LEU A 736 -39.19 5.54 11.93
C LEU A 736 -38.76 5.13 13.35
N PHE A 737 -39.46 5.65 14.37
CA PHE A 737 -39.11 5.42 15.77
C PHE A 737 -39.59 4.08 16.33
N THR A 738 -40.31 3.29 15.53
CA THR A 738 -40.77 1.95 15.88
C THR A 738 -39.90 0.84 15.27
N LEU A 739 -38.87 1.22 14.51
CA LEU A 739 -37.96 0.29 13.86
C LEU A 739 -37.02 -0.39 14.86
N ASP A 740 -36.80 -1.69 14.68
CA ASP A 740 -35.83 -2.47 15.43
C ASP A 740 -34.98 -3.39 14.52
N VAL A 741 -33.95 -4.02 15.11
CA VAL A 741 -33.03 -4.91 14.39
C VAL A 741 -33.73 -6.19 13.89
N THR A 742 -34.69 -6.71 14.65
CA THR A 742 -35.40 -7.96 14.30
C THR A 742 -36.25 -7.80 13.05
N GLN A 743 -36.84 -6.62 12.87
CA GLN A 743 -37.58 -6.27 11.67
C GLN A 743 -36.67 -6.16 10.44
N LEU A 744 -35.41 -5.76 10.58
CA LEU A 744 -34.47 -5.59 9.46
C LEU A 744 -33.77 -6.91 9.08
N ASP A 745 -33.52 -7.80 10.04
CA ASP A 745 -32.82 -9.07 9.83
C ASP A 745 -33.51 -10.00 8.83
N GLN A 746 -34.84 -9.97 8.75
CA GLN A 746 -35.59 -10.83 7.83
C GLN A 746 -35.31 -10.57 6.34
N TYR A 747 -34.72 -9.41 6.01
CA TYR A 747 -34.43 -9.01 4.62
C TYR A 747 -32.98 -9.28 4.20
N ARG A 748 -32.09 -9.70 5.11
CA ARG A 748 -30.65 -9.92 4.85
C ARG A 748 -30.39 -11.10 3.92
N GLU A 749 -31.19 -12.16 4.06
CA GLU A 749 -31.01 -13.42 3.31
C GLU A 749 -31.80 -13.44 1.99
N LEU A 750 -32.36 -12.30 1.58
CA LEU A 750 -33.09 -12.24 0.33
C LEU A 750 -32.18 -12.52 -0.86
N SER A 751 -32.76 -13.20 -1.83
CA SER A 751 -32.14 -13.45 -3.11
C SER A 751 -33.14 -13.16 -4.22
N TRP A 752 -32.60 -12.79 -5.36
CA TRP A 752 -33.39 -12.42 -6.53
C TRP A 752 -33.02 -13.34 -7.69
N LYS A 753 -34.05 -13.81 -8.38
CA LYS A 753 -33.88 -14.64 -9.56
C LYS A 753 -34.03 -13.79 -10.80
N THR A 754 -33.14 -13.99 -11.76
CA THR A 754 -33.23 -13.39 -13.09
C THR A 754 -32.94 -14.44 -14.15
N GLN A 755 -33.59 -14.32 -15.31
CA GLN A 755 -33.36 -15.19 -16.46
C GLN A 755 -32.66 -14.35 -17.53
N LEU A 756 -31.42 -14.71 -17.86
CA LEU A 756 -30.63 -13.99 -18.87
C LEU A 756 -30.98 -14.48 -20.28
N ALA A 757 -30.58 -13.74 -21.31
CA ALA A 757 -30.81 -14.08 -22.72
C ALA A 757 -30.28 -15.47 -23.14
N ASN A 758 -29.36 -16.05 -22.37
CA ASN A 758 -28.85 -17.41 -22.54
C ASN A 758 -29.81 -18.51 -22.01
N GLY A 759 -30.99 -18.13 -21.49
CA GLY A 759 -32.04 -19.01 -20.99
C GLY A 759 -31.78 -19.60 -19.59
N ARG A 760 -30.62 -19.33 -18.98
CA ARG A 760 -30.28 -19.83 -17.63
C ARG A 760 -30.84 -18.91 -16.55
N GLU A 761 -31.38 -19.52 -15.50
CA GLU A 761 -31.80 -18.81 -14.29
C GLU A 761 -30.59 -18.58 -13.38
N HIS A 762 -30.37 -17.33 -12.97
CA HIS A 762 -29.31 -16.93 -12.06
C HIS A 762 -29.93 -16.37 -10.78
N THR A 763 -29.39 -16.78 -9.63
CA THR A 763 -29.76 -16.24 -8.31
C THR A 763 -28.69 -15.26 -7.85
N LEU A 764 -29.07 -14.01 -7.63
CA LEU A 764 -28.20 -12.93 -7.17
C LEU A 764 -28.57 -12.51 -5.75
N HIS A 765 -27.57 -12.11 -4.97
CA HIS A 765 -27.73 -11.53 -3.64
C HIS A 765 -27.62 -10.00 -3.69
N ALA A 766 -27.99 -9.34 -2.60
CA ALA A 766 -28.06 -7.89 -2.52
C ALA A 766 -26.71 -7.24 -2.87
N ASP A 767 -25.60 -7.76 -2.32
CA ASP A 767 -24.24 -7.26 -2.59
C ASP A 767 -23.86 -7.31 -4.08
N GLU A 768 -24.29 -8.36 -4.79
CA GLU A 768 -23.99 -8.54 -6.21
C GLU A 768 -24.80 -7.56 -7.07
N ILE A 769 -26.04 -7.29 -6.68
CA ILE A 769 -26.90 -6.28 -7.32
C ILE A 769 -26.42 -4.86 -6.97
N ALA A 770 -25.88 -4.64 -5.78
CA ALA A 770 -25.23 -3.39 -5.40
C ALA A 770 -24.00 -3.11 -6.27
N HIS A 771 -23.20 -4.14 -6.53
CA HIS A 771 -22.10 -4.04 -7.49
C HIS A 771 -22.61 -3.73 -8.91
N LEU A 772 -23.75 -4.27 -9.34
CA LEU A 772 -24.41 -3.88 -10.60
C LEU A 772 -24.80 -2.39 -10.61
N ALA A 773 -25.37 -1.87 -9.52
CA ALA A 773 -25.73 -0.46 -9.38
C ALA A 773 -24.51 0.48 -9.50
N SER A 774 -23.36 0.03 -8.99
CA SER A 774 -22.11 0.80 -8.99
C SER A 774 -21.45 0.95 -10.38
N PHE A 775 -21.92 0.24 -11.40
CA PHE A 775 -21.39 0.38 -12.76
C PHE A 775 -21.78 1.72 -13.40
N ALA A 776 -20.91 2.71 -13.31
CA ALA A 776 -21.00 3.91 -14.15
C ALA A 776 -20.68 3.56 -15.61
N GLU A 777 -21.38 4.16 -16.58
CA GLU A 777 -21.09 3.95 -18.02
C GLU A 777 -19.63 4.28 -18.36
N LEU A 778 -19.09 5.34 -17.74
CA LEU A 778 -17.68 5.70 -17.84
C LEU A 778 -16.75 4.58 -17.34
N SER A 779 -17.12 3.86 -16.29
CA SER A 779 -16.29 2.78 -15.75
C SER A 779 -16.27 1.54 -16.66
N LEU A 780 -17.37 1.25 -17.35
CA LEU A 780 -17.43 0.18 -18.37
C LEU A 780 -16.67 0.59 -19.64
N SER A 781 -16.75 1.88 -20.02
CA SER A 781 -15.94 2.44 -21.11
C SER A 781 -14.45 2.33 -20.81
N ASN A 782 -14.01 2.67 -19.59
CA ASN A 782 -12.61 2.57 -19.20
C ASN A 782 -12.14 1.11 -19.18
N LEU A 783 -12.97 0.18 -18.70
CA LEU A 783 -12.67 -1.26 -18.78
C LEU A 783 -12.52 -1.72 -20.24
N SER A 784 -13.42 -1.31 -21.13
CA SER A 784 -13.30 -1.63 -22.56
C SER A 784 -12.01 -1.09 -23.17
N GLN A 785 -11.63 0.15 -22.84
CA GLN A 785 -10.36 0.74 -23.29
C GLN A 785 -9.14 -0.01 -22.75
N ALA A 786 -9.18 -0.43 -21.48
CA ALA A 786 -8.12 -1.24 -20.88
C ALA A 786 -7.99 -2.62 -21.56
N ILE A 787 -9.12 -3.26 -21.90
CA ILE A 787 -9.14 -4.53 -22.64
C ILE A 787 -8.56 -4.35 -24.06
N GLU A 788 -8.90 -3.27 -24.76
CA GLU A 788 -8.32 -2.99 -26.08
C GLU A 788 -6.81 -2.71 -26.00
N LYS A 789 -6.37 -1.92 -25.02
CA LYS A 789 -4.93 -1.68 -24.75
C LYS A 789 -4.18 -2.98 -24.46
N ALA A 790 -4.81 -3.90 -23.74
CA ALA A 790 -4.22 -5.19 -23.39
C ALA A 790 -3.90 -6.07 -24.61
N LYS A 791 -4.60 -5.90 -25.74
CA LYS A 791 -4.32 -6.65 -26.98
C LYS A 791 -2.94 -6.33 -27.56
N ALA A 792 -2.42 -5.13 -27.33
CA ALA A 792 -1.13 -4.68 -27.85
C ALA A 792 0.05 -4.98 -26.91
N GLN A 793 -0.16 -5.74 -25.83
CA GLN A 793 0.92 -6.04 -24.87
C GLN A 793 1.97 -7.00 -25.46
N PRO A 794 3.24 -6.90 -25.03
CA PRO A 794 4.30 -7.83 -25.45
C PRO A 794 4.03 -9.28 -25.05
N LEU A 795 4.59 -10.22 -25.83
CA LEU A 795 4.54 -11.67 -25.56
C LEU A 795 4.95 -12.03 -24.13
N ALA A 796 5.98 -11.41 -23.57
CA ALA A 796 6.42 -11.68 -22.20
C ALA A 796 5.27 -11.51 -21.18
N ARG A 797 4.45 -10.46 -21.34
CA ARG A 797 3.30 -10.19 -20.45
C ARG A 797 2.16 -11.17 -20.67
N LEU A 798 1.95 -11.61 -21.91
CA LEU A 798 0.99 -12.67 -22.22
C LEU A 798 1.40 -13.98 -21.55
N LEU A 799 2.69 -14.37 -21.63
CA LEU A 799 3.20 -15.58 -20.98
C LEU A 799 3.03 -15.55 -19.45
N VAL A 800 3.24 -14.39 -18.82
CA VAL A 800 2.89 -14.18 -17.40
C VAL A 800 1.40 -14.45 -17.20
N GLY A 801 0.53 -13.81 -17.97
CA GLY A 801 -0.92 -13.97 -17.86
C GLY A 801 -1.41 -15.43 -18.06
N LEU A 802 -0.78 -16.21 -18.93
CA LEU A 802 -1.11 -17.63 -19.14
C LEU A 802 -0.89 -18.49 -17.89
N ASN A 803 -0.17 -17.99 -16.89
CA ASN A 803 -0.05 -18.58 -15.55
C ASN A 803 0.48 -20.03 -15.56
N ILE A 804 1.43 -20.31 -16.45
CA ILE A 804 2.03 -21.65 -16.62
C ILE A 804 2.70 -22.10 -15.32
N ARG A 805 2.60 -23.39 -14.98
CA ARG A 805 3.22 -23.96 -13.77
C ARG A 805 4.74 -23.82 -13.87
N HIS A 806 5.42 -23.50 -12.76
CA HIS A 806 6.87 -23.29 -12.67
C HIS A 806 7.47 -22.12 -13.49
N LEU A 807 6.72 -21.54 -14.42
CA LEU A 807 7.15 -20.36 -15.18
C LEU A 807 6.91 -19.09 -14.34
N GLY A 808 7.98 -18.34 -14.09
CA GLY A 808 7.95 -17.04 -13.41
C GLY A 808 8.25 -15.88 -14.36
N ASP A 809 8.06 -14.65 -13.89
CA ASP A 809 8.10 -13.43 -14.71
C ASP A 809 9.41 -13.26 -15.50
N THR A 810 10.56 -13.50 -14.87
CA THR A 810 11.87 -13.43 -15.54
C THR A 810 12.04 -14.50 -16.62
N ALA A 811 11.53 -15.70 -16.38
CA ALA A 811 11.54 -16.78 -17.35
C ALA A 811 10.62 -16.50 -18.54
N CYS A 812 9.50 -15.79 -18.31
CA CYS A 812 8.62 -15.31 -19.39
C CYS A 812 9.33 -14.31 -20.31
N GLU A 813 10.07 -13.34 -19.76
CA GLU A 813 10.85 -12.37 -20.54
C GLU A 813 11.90 -13.08 -21.39
N VAL A 814 12.67 -13.97 -20.76
CA VAL A 814 13.74 -14.72 -21.43
C VAL A 814 13.20 -15.60 -22.56
N LEU A 815 12.07 -16.32 -22.34
CA LEU A 815 11.45 -17.11 -23.40
C LEU A 815 10.90 -16.24 -24.53
N ALA A 816 10.28 -15.10 -24.20
CA ALA A 816 9.74 -14.20 -25.19
C ALA A 816 10.84 -13.55 -26.04
N ASP A 817 11.98 -13.20 -25.45
CA ASP A 817 13.12 -12.63 -26.17
C ASP A 817 13.85 -13.70 -27.01
N ALA A 818 13.92 -14.94 -26.54
CA ALA A 818 14.59 -16.02 -27.26
C ALA A 818 13.80 -16.51 -28.50
N TYR A 819 12.47 -16.56 -28.40
CA TYR A 819 11.61 -17.12 -29.45
C TYR A 819 10.80 -16.06 -30.22
N GLU A 820 10.74 -14.81 -29.75
CA GLU A 820 10.04 -13.65 -30.32
C GLU A 820 8.51 -13.78 -30.52
N THR A 821 7.98 -14.99 -30.72
CA THR A 821 6.57 -15.27 -31.00
C THR A 821 6.05 -16.48 -30.22
N LEU A 822 4.77 -16.47 -29.87
CA LEU A 822 4.13 -17.58 -29.15
C LEU A 822 4.15 -18.88 -29.97
N ASP A 823 3.95 -18.78 -31.29
CA ASP A 823 3.90 -19.93 -32.20
C ASP A 823 5.25 -20.67 -32.25
N LEU A 824 6.37 -19.98 -32.07
CA LEU A 824 7.69 -20.60 -31.98
C LEU A 824 7.88 -21.33 -30.66
N ILE A 825 7.42 -20.77 -29.54
CA ILE A 825 7.43 -21.43 -28.22
C ILE A 825 6.56 -22.69 -28.25
N MET A 826 5.38 -22.63 -28.87
CA MET A 826 4.46 -23.77 -28.98
C MET A 826 5.00 -24.94 -29.80
N LYS A 827 5.94 -24.68 -30.72
CA LYS A 827 6.57 -25.69 -31.57
C LYS A 827 7.84 -26.29 -30.97
N ALA A 828 8.47 -25.57 -30.04
CA ALA A 828 9.71 -25.99 -29.40
C ALA A 828 9.51 -27.24 -28.52
N SER A 829 10.46 -28.16 -28.58
CA SER A 829 10.56 -29.31 -27.69
C SER A 829 11.02 -28.90 -26.28
N ALA A 830 10.80 -29.77 -25.29
CA ALA A 830 11.27 -29.52 -23.92
C ALA A 830 12.81 -29.39 -23.87
N GLU A 831 13.52 -30.13 -24.71
CA GLU A 831 14.98 -30.05 -24.83
C GLU A 831 15.44 -28.70 -25.41
N GLU A 832 14.76 -28.19 -26.44
CA GLU A 832 15.07 -26.87 -27.02
C GLU A 832 14.74 -25.72 -26.07
N LEU A 833 13.62 -25.80 -25.34
CA LEU A 833 13.27 -24.80 -24.33
C LEU A 833 14.29 -24.79 -23.17
N ALA A 834 14.77 -25.97 -22.74
CA ALA A 834 15.75 -26.08 -21.65
C ALA A 834 17.16 -25.59 -22.02
N GLN A 835 17.44 -25.33 -23.30
CA GLN A 835 18.71 -24.73 -23.75
C GLN A 835 18.76 -23.22 -23.53
N VAL A 836 17.62 -22.58 -23.29
CA VAL A 836 17.57 -21.14 -23.02
C VAL A 836 18.10 -20.86 -21.61
N GLU A 837 19.07 -19.95 -21.50
CA GLU A 837 19.69 -19.59 -20.22
C GLU A 837 18.65 -19.08 -19.22
N GLY A 838 18.47 -19.77 -18.09
CA GLY A 838 17.45 -19.46 -17.09
C GLY A 838 16.19 -20.34 -17.16
N ILE A 839 16.09 -21.23 -18.16
CA ILE A 839 15.00 -22.21 -18.30
C ILE A 839 15.51 -23.62 -17.99
N GLY A 840 15.15 -24.13 -16.81
CA GLY A 840 15.46 -25.52 -16.43
C GLY A 840 14.51 -26.55 -17.05
N PRO A 841 14.86 -27.86 -17.00
CA PRO A 841 14.07 -28.93 -17.61
C PRO A 841 12.65 -29.04 -17.04
N VAL A 842 12.45 -28.70 -15.76
CA VAL A 842 11.12 -28.68 -15.11
C VAL A 842 10.23 -27.59 -15.70
N ILE A 843 10.79 -26.41 -15.96
CA ILE A 843 10.06 -25.28 -16.55
C ILE A 843 9.72 -25.61 -18.01
N ALA A 844 10.70 -26.10 -18.77
CA ALA A 844 10.51 -26.52 -20.16
C ALA A 844 9.40 -27.57 -20.32
N ALA A 845 9.42 -28.62 -19.49
CA ALA A 845 8.36 -29.64 -19.48
C ALA A 845 6.99 -29.01 -19.18
N SER A 846 6.91 -28.13 -18.19
CA SER A 846 5.67 -27.46 -17.80
C SER A 846 5.08 -26.57 -18.90
N VAL A 847 5.93 -25.91 -19.69
CA VAL A 847 5.53 -25.11 -20.85
C VAL A 847 4.99 -26.01 -21.96
N CYS A 848 5.68 -27.11 -22.29
CA CYS A 848 5.20 -28.08 -23.27
C CYS A 848 3.86 -28.71 -22.85
N ASP A 849 3.74 -29.15 -21.59
CA ASP A 849 2.52 -29.75 -21.04
C ASP A 849 1.33 -28.78 -21.15
N PHE A 850 1.55 -27.50 -20.86
CA PHE A 850 0.53 -26.47 -20.98
C PHE A 850 -0.02 -26.38 -22.40
N PHE A 851 0.86 -26.34 -23.41
CA PHE A 851 0.47 -26.25 -24.81
C PHE A 851 0.05 -27.59 -25.43
N GLN A 852 0.23 -28.72 -24.75
CA GLN A 852 -0.33 -30.01 -25.16
C GLN A 852 -1.80 -30.18 -24.77
N SER A 853 -2.26 -29.49 -23.72
CA SER A 853 -3.66 -29.52 -23.30
C SER A 853 -4.60 -28.91 -24.35
N GLN A 854 -5.62 -29.69 -24.73
CA GLN A 854 -6.65 -29.26 -25.68
C GLN A 854 -7.42 -28.01 -25.18
N ALA A 855 -7.74 -27.96 -23.89
CA ALA A 855 -8.46 -26.82 -23.30
C ALA A 855 -7.64 -25.53 -23.37
N ASN A 856 -6.32 -25.60 -23.14
CA ASN A 856 -5.45 -24.43 -23.24
C ASN A 856 -5.27 -23.98 -24.69
N ARG A 857 -5.18 -24.91 -25.65
CA ARG A 857 -5.13 -24.56 -27.08
C ARG A 857 -6.39 -23.82 -27.53
N GLU A 858 -7.56 -24.24 -27.07
CA GLU A 858 -8.82 -23.54 -27.36
C GLU A 858 -8.82 -22.11 -26.80
N ILE A 859 -8.25 -21.89 -25.61
CA ILE A 859 -8.04 -20.54 -25.06
C ILE A 859 -7.12 -19.73 -25.97
N ILE A 860 -5.98 -20.28 -26.39
CA ILE A 860 -5.03 -19.58 -27.28
C ILE A 860 -5.69 -19.20 -28.60
N GLU A 861 -6.48 -20.09 -29.21
CA GLU A 861 -7.16 -19.78 -30.47
C GLU A 861 -8.25 -18.71 -30.30
N LYS A 862 -8.95 -18.69 -29.16
CA LYS A 862 -9.87 -17.58 -28.84
C LYS A 862 -9.12 -16.25 -28.65
N LEU A 863 -7.96 -16.27 -27.98
CA LEU A 863 -7.13 -15.07 -27.84
C LEU A 863 -6.60 -14.58 -29.20
N ARG A 864 -6.23 -15.51 -30.09
CA ARG A 864 -5.83 -15.22 -31.48
C ARG A 864 -6.98 -14.57 -32.25
N ALA A 865 -8.19 -15.12 -32.14
CA ALA A 865 -9.41 -14.57 -32.75
C ALA A 865 -9.81 -13.20 -32.18
N ALA A 866 -9.41 -12.90 -30.94
CA ALA A 866 -9.59 -11.61 -30.30
C ALA A 866 -8.49 -10.57 -30.66
N GLU A 867 -7.59 -10.91 -31.59
CA GLU A 867 -6.51 -10.06 -32.11
C GLU A 867 -5.45 -9.67 -31.07
N LEU A 868 -5.14 -10.55 -30.11
CA LEU A 868 -4.01 -10.32 -29.21
C LEU A 868 -2.67 -10.44 -29.93
N SER A 869 -1.72 -9.58 -29.57
CA SER A 869 -0.33 -9.71 -29.99
C SER A 869 0.29 -10.97 -29.39
N PHE A 870 0.76 -11.85 -30.26
CA PHE A 870 1.55 -13.02 -29.91
C PHE A 870 3.04 -12.81 -30.16
N THR A 871 3.48 -11.55 -30.23
CA THR A 871 4.86 -11.16 -30.54
C THR A 871 5.45 -10.32 -29.42
N GLN A 872 6.75 -10.44 -29.20
CA GLN A 872 7.48 -9.65 -28.21
C GLN A 872 7.57 -8.17 -28.59
N HIS A 873 7.51 -7.87 -29.89
CA HIS A 873 7.53 -6.52 -30.44
C HIS A 873 6.29 -6.25 -31.32
N PRO A 874 5.12 -5.98 -30.70
CA PRO A 874 3.92 -5.64 -31.45
C PRO A 874 4.12 -4.35 -32.26
N SER A 875 3.89 -4.43 -33.57
CA SER A 875 3.83 -3.25 -34.44
C SER A 875 2.51 -2.50 -34.20
N ASN A 876 2.56 -1.21 -33.88
CA ASN A 876 1.36 -0.37 -33.84
C ASN A 876 0.66 -0.38 -35.23
N ASN A 877 -0.66 -0.58 -35.21
CA ASN A 877 -1.47 -1.25 -36.22
C ASN A 877 -1.66 -0.53 -37.58
N THR A 878 -2.10 -1.31 -38.59
CA THR A 878 -2.78 -0.96 -39.86
C THR A 878 -2.00 -0.33 -41.03
N GLN A 879 -1.89 -1.12 -42.11
CA GLN A 879 -1.77 -0.71 -43.53
C GLN A 879 -0.98 0.57 -43.83
N ALA A 880 0.34 0.44 -43.94
CA ALA A 880 1.13 1.27 -44.84
C ALA A 880 1.97 0.33 -45.71
N GLU A 881 1.78 0.42 -47.01
CA GLU A 881 2.66 -0.17 -48.01
C GLU A 881 4.11 0.14 -47.64
N ALA A 882 4.97 -0.88 -47.70
CA ALA A 882 6.39 -0.72 -47.49
C ALA A 882 6.91 0.44 -48.37
N PRO A 883 7.53 1.49 -47.79
CA PRO A 883 8.48 2.27 -48.55
C PRO A 883 9.67 1.34 -48.77
N SER A 884 9.75 0.81 -49.97
CA SER A 884 10.89 0.08 -50.50
C SER A 884 12.07 1.05 -50.67
N GLU A 885 12.61 1.56 -49.57
CA GLU A 885 13.96 2.12 -49.50
C GLU A 885 14.46 1.81 -48.08
N THR A 886 15.16 0.68 -47.93
CA THR A 886 15.95 0.45 -46.72
C THR A 886 16.95 1.59 -46.65
N PRO A 887 16.90 2.49 -45.64
CA PRO A 887 17.88 3.55 -45.54
C PRO A 887 19.25 2.89 -45.40
N SER A 888 20.21 3.37 -46.19
CA SER A 888 21.60 2.91 -46.13
C SER A 888 22.07 2.86 -44.68
N GLN A 889 22.82 1.81 -44.30
CA GLN A 889 23.35 1.59 -42.93
C GLN A 889 24.45 2.61 -42.58
N THR A 890 24.10 3.89 -42.58
CA THR A 890 25.00 5.03 -42.44
C THR A 890 25.57 5.19 -41.04
N LEU A 891 24.96 4.55 -40.03
CA LEU A 891 25.27 4.73 -38.61
C LEU A 891 25.81 3.47 -37.93
N ALA A 892 26.20 2.45 -38.69
CA ALA A 892 26.78 1.22 -38.17
C ALA A 892 27.95 1.50 -37.20
N GLY A 893 27.83 1.05 -35.96
CA GLY A 893 28.87 1.21 -34.92
C GLY A 893 28.89 2.56 -34.20
N THR A 894 27.98 3.49 -34.53
CA THR A 894 27.84 4.76 -33.82
C THR A 894 26.92 4.62 -32.61
N THR A 895 27.22 5.36 -31.54
CA THR A 895 26.37 5.45 -30.34
C THR A 895 25.95 6.90 -30.14
N ILE A 896 24.66 7.19 -30.19
CA ILE A 896 24.11 8.54 -30.11
C ILE A 896 23.26 8.66 -28.84
N VAL A 897 23.39 9.76 -28.11
CA VAL A 897 22.64 10.03 -26.88
C VAL A 897 21.83 11.30 -27.04
N PHE A 898 20.64 11.36 -26.45
CA PHE A 898 19.77 12.53 -26.48
C PHE A 898 19.67 13.21 -25.11
N THR A 899 19.55 14.54 -25.13
CA THR A 899 19.20 15.37 -23.98
C THR A 899 18.34 16.56 -24.39
N GLY A 900 17.31 16.89 -23.61
CA GLY A 900 16.32 17.92 -23.96
C GLY A 900 15.20 17.42 -24.88
N THR A 901 14.25 18.30 -25.18
CA THR A 901 13.11 18.04 -26.05
C THR A 901 13.44 18.45 -27.48
N LEU A 902 13.38 17.50 -28.41
CA LEU A 902 13.55 17.75 -29.85
C LEU A 902 12.23 18.23 -30.45
N GLN A 903 12.28 19.11 -31.45
CA GLN A 903 11.08 19.72 -32.05
C GLN A 903 10.43 18.85 -33.12
N ARG A 904 11.21 18.03 -33.84
CA ARG A 904 10.78 17.20 -34.98
C ARG A 904 10.75 15.70 -34.67
N TYR A 905 11.45 15.28 -33.63
CA TYR A 905 11.46 13.90 -33.17
C TYR A 905 10.99 13.81 -31.72
N ASP A 906 10.22 12.78 -31.39
CA ASP A 906 10.14 12.32 -30.01
C ASP A 906 11.28 11.33 -29.73
N ARG A 907 11.47 10.96 -28.46
CA ARG A 907 12.61 10.13 -28.04
C ARG A 907 12.57 8.72 -28.64
N GLU A 908 11.38 8.19 -28.89
CA GLU A 908 11.18 6.85 -29.45
C GLU A 908 11.44 6.83 -30.96
N THR A 909 10.91 7.81 -31.69
CA THR A 909 11.13 7.99 -33.14
C THR A 909 12.58 8.32 -33.45
N ALA A 910 13.26 9.13 -32.63
CA ALA A 910 14.69 9.42 -32.78
C ALA A 910 15.55 8.15 -32.58
N ALA A 911 15.24 7.34 -31.55
CA ALA A 911 15.93 6.08 -31.31
C ALA A 911 15.67 5.05 -32.43
N ALA A 912 14.44 5.00 -32.96
CA ALA A 912 14.08 4.16 -34.09
C ALA A 912 14.83 4.57 -35.37
N ALA A 913 14.96 5.88 -35.64
CA ALA A 913 15.68 6.40 -36.81
C ALA A 913 17.18 6.03 -36.80
N ILE A 914 17.80 6.03 -35.61
CA ILE A 914 19.19 5.60 -35.40
C ILE A 914 19.32 4.09 -35.60
N LYS A 915 18.41 3.30 -35.01
CA LYS A 915 18.43 1.84 -35.09
C LYS A 915 18.20 1.36 -36.52
N ALA A 916 17.31 2.01 -37.28
CA ALA A 916 17.04 1.72 -38.68
C ALA A 916 18.28 1.87 -39.58
N ARG A 917 19.22 2.76 -39.21
CA ARG A 917 20.48 3.03 -39.93
C ARG A 917 21.71 2.32 -39.32
N GLY A 918 21.49 1.41 -38.37
CA GLY A 918 22.54 0.56 -37.77
C GLY A 918 23.24 1.12 -36.53
N GLY A 919 22.80 2.27 -36.01
CA GLY A 919 23.37 2.89 -34.81
C GLY A 919 22.71 2.42 -33.51
N LYS A 920 23.32 2.77 -32.37
CA LYS A 920 22.80 2.50 -31.02
C LYS A 920 22.38 3.81 -30.33
N SER A 921 21.21 3.80 -29.70
CA SER A 921 20.75 4.90 -28.83
C SER A 921 20.84 4.47 -27.37
N THR A 922 21.55 5.23 -26.53
CA THR A 922 21.69 4.94 -25.10
C THR A 922 21.21 6.09 -24.22
N ASN A 923 20.84 5.78 -22.98
CA ASN A 923 20.34 6.78 -22.04
C ASN A 923 21.42 7.54 -21.27
N SER A 924 22.68 7.09 -21.33
CA SER A 924 23.82 7.69 -20.66
C SER A 924 24.95 8.01 -21.64
N VAL A 925 25.71 9.05 -21.33
CA VAL A 925 26.90 9.45 -22.09
C VAL A 925 28.10 8.67 -21.55
N SER A 926 28.84 7.99 -22.42
CA SER A 926 30.03 7.23 -22.05
C SER A 926 31.19 7.55 -23.01
N SER A 927 32.39 7.04 -22.74
CA SER A 927 33.53 7.17 -23.67
C SER A 927 33.28 6.54 -25.05
N LYS A 928 32.28 5.66 -25.18
CA LYS A 928 31.88 5.03 -26.44
C LYS A 928 30.83 5.84 -27.21
N THR A 929 30.30 6.92 -26.62
CA THR A 929 29.29 7.78 -27.26
C THR A 929 29.95 8.61 -28.36
N THR A 930 29.42 8.50 -29.57
CA THR A 930 29.88 9.20 -30.78
C THR A 930 29.41 10.66 -30.80
N ALA A 931 28.15 10.91 -30.44
CA ALA A 931 27.58 12.26 -30.39
C ALA A 931 26.47 12.40 -29.34
N LEU A 932 26.33 13.61 -28.80
CA LEU A 932 25.19 14.01 -27.96
C LEU A 932 24.31 14.98 -28.75
N VAL A 933 23.06 14.61 -28.99
CA VAL A 933 22.07 15.48 -29.63
C VAL A 933 21.31 16.24 -28.56
N VAL A 934 21.24 17.55 -28.71
CA VAL A 934 20.74 18.50 -27.72
C VAL A 934 19.51 19.22 -28.28
N GLY A 935 18.36 19.01 -27.64
CA GLY A 935 17.12 19.75 -27.87
C GLY A 935 16.91 20.90 -26.88
N GLU A 936 15.70 21.46 -26.86
CA GLU A 936 15.31 22.48 -25.91
C GLU A 936 15.35 21.97 -24.46
N LYS A 937 15.78 22.82 -23.52
CA LYS A 937 15.95 22.47 -22.09
C LYS A 937 16.75 21.19 -21.84
N PRO A 938 18.02 21.13 -22.28
CA PRO A 938 18.82 19.92 -22.13
C PRO A 938 19.17 19.63 -20.67
N GLY A 939 19.17 18.35 -20.31
CA GLY A 939 19.67 17.89 -19.02
C GLY A 939 21.15 18.21 -18.85
N SER A 940 21.47 18.94 -17.77
CA SER A 940 22.81 19.43 -17.45
C SER A 940 23.83 18.31 -17.25
N SER A 941 23.42 17.16 -16.71
CA SER A 941 24.30 16.00 -16.46
C SER A 941 24.93 15.44 -17.74
N LYS A 942 24.13 15.19 -18.78
CA LYS A 942 24.58 14.65 -20.07
C LYS A 942 25.45 15.64 -20.84
N LEU A 943 25.08 16.93 -20.80
CA LEU A 943 25.86 18.00 -21.40
C LEU A 943 27.23 18.13 -20.76
N ASN A 944 27.28 18.20 -19.42
CA ASN A 944 28.53 18.28 -18.67
C ASN A 944 29.41 17.05 -18.90
N GLN A 945 28.81 15.86 -18.96
CA GLN A 945 29.53 14.61 -19.23
C GLN A 945 30.08 14.56 -20.67
N ALA A 946 29.31 15.00 -21.66
CA ALA A 946 29.78 15.10 -23.05
C ALA A 946 30.92 16.12 -23.21
N GLN A 947 30.82 17.28 -22.55
CA GLN A 947 31.89 18.28 -22.54
C GLN A 947 33.18 17.75 -21.89
N LYS A 948 33.07 17.06 -20.74
CA LYS A 948 34.21 16.46 -20.04
C LYS A 948 34.90 15.38 -20.87
N LEU A 949 34.12 14.58 -21.60
CA LEU A 949 34.61 13.50 -22.47
C LEU A 949 34.94 13.99 -23.90
N ARG A 950 34.79 15.30 -24.18
CA ARG A 950 35.03 15.94 -25.49
C ARG A 950 34.22 15.30 -26.64
N ILE A 951 33.04 14.79 -26.33
CA ILE A 951 32.09 14.22 -27.29
C ILE A 951 31.41 15.36 -28.05
N GLN A 952 31.20 15.19 -29.36
CA GLN A 952 30.60 16.23 -30.19
C GLN A 952 29.13 16.44 -29.83
N ILE A 953 28.75 17.70 -29.64
CA ILE A 953 27.38 18.13 -29.34
C ILE A 953 26.75 18.58 -30.64
N LEU A 954 25.58 18.04 -30.96
CA LEU A 954 24.82 18.30 -32.17
C LEU A 954 23.48 18.94 -31.81
N ASN A 955 23.05 19.92 -32.60
CA ASN A 955 21.66 20.37 -32.63
C ASN A 955 20.81 19.43 -33.51
N GLU A 956 19.51 19.70 -33.57
CA GLU A 956 18.55 18.86 -34.29
C GLU A 956 18.77 18.83 -35.82
N ALA A 957 19.17 19.95 -36.44
CA ALA A 957 19.49 19.98 -37.87
C ALA A 957 20.80 19.25 -38.19
N GLU A 958 21.78 19.32 -37.29
CA GLU A 958 23.03 18.57 -37.37
C GLU A 958 22.83 17.06 -37.14
N PHE A 959 21.80 16.69 -36.37
CA PHE A 959 21.37 15.30 -36.21
C PHE A 959 20.75 14.76 -37.50
N GLU A 960 19.89 15.53 -38.18
CA GLU A 960 19.36 15.15 -39.51
C GLU A 960 20.51 14.94 -40.52
N TYR A 961 21.49 15.84 -40.55
CA TYR A 961 22.69 15.67 -41.39
C TYR A 961 23.45 14.37 -41.07
N LEU A 962 23.58 14.02 -39.79
CA LEU A 962 24.22 12.77 -39.35
C LEU A 962 23.41 11.55 -39.80
N LEU A 963 22.07 11.59 -39.72
CA LEU A 963 21.20 10.51 -40.18
C LEU A 963 21.33 10.29 -41.70
N ASP A 964 21.43 11.35 -42.48
CA ASP A 964 21.47 11.27 -43.95
C ASP A 964 22.84 10.90 -44.50
N THR A 965 23.92 11.40 -43.89
CA THR A 965 25.29 11.23 -44.41
C THR A 965 26.11 10.19 -43.69
N GLY A 966 25.74 9.82 -42.45
CA GLY A 966 26.55 8.98 -41.56
C GLY A 966 27.81 9.66 -41.01
N GLN A 967 28.02 10.95 -41.32
CA GLN A 967 29.20 11.70 -40.93
C GLN A 967 28.84 12.80 -39.93
N LEU A 968 29.73 13.02 -38.96
CA LEU A 968 29.61 14.16 -38.05
C LEU A 968 29.83 15.46 -38.84
N PRO A 969 29.01 16.50 -38.63
CA PRO A 969 29.18 17.76 -39.32
C PRO A 969 30.53 18.40 -38.98
N PRO A 970 31.20 19.07 -39.94
CA PRO A 970 32.48 19.72 -39.72
C PRO A 970 32.34 20.80 -38.64
N LYS A 971 33.23 20.77 -37.64
CA LYS A 971 33.26 21.80 -36.58
C LYS A 971 33.40 23.18 -37.24
N PRO A 972 32.61 24.19 -36.83
CA PRO A 972 32.88 25.57 -37.25
C PRO A 972 34.32 25.90 -36.88
N GLN A 973 35.14 26.30 -37.86
CA GLN A 973 36.46 26.85 -37.59
C GLN A 973 36.29 28.00 -36.60
N GLN A 974 36.96 27.90 -35.46
CA GLN A 974 37.08 29.00 -34.52
C GLN A 974 37.67 30.20 -35.28
N LEU A 975 36.83 31.17 -35.62
CA LEU A 975 37.28 32.53 -35.88
C LEU A 975 37.98 33.00 -34.61
N LYS A 976 39.28 33.31 -34.76
CA LYS A 976 40.18 33.78 -33.71
C LYS A 976 39.64 34.99 -32.95
#